data_AF-A0A349J7G4-F1
#
_entry.id   AF-A0A349J7G4-F1
#
_cell.length_a   1.000
_cell.length_b   1.000
_cell.length_c   1.000
_cell.angle_alpha   90.00
_cell.angle_beta   90.00
_cell.angle_gamma   90.00
#
_symmetry.space_group_name_H-M   'P 1'
#
loop_
_entity.id
_entity.type
_entity.pdbx_description
1 polymer ?
#
loop_
_entity_poly.entity_id
_entity_poly.type
_entity_poly.pdbx_seq_one_letter_code
_entity_poly.pdbx_strand_id
1 'polypeptide(L)'
;MPILFSVLCLLFAAVSSAAEDIPLADSPYWAVVTITDPTGASTIELMGLSQSGAGAAEIKAVQAQLEEALKTAKAAWDERRKVWEADKANSGKSFRKVEAEPGKPSVKINGSAFKDRAKAEVLLAQARDAELRRTSPGLARRRQVINEQLLQYFTLGIQASPEWIIETRDKHGARWAVNAGYLSHVVNTPNDIEGKDTAFFKYNQLRRKLEGCRTAKVICWNTWYGLAEAPPALYKPTPAAATPVNAKVKSTMIAYWQIYKKALLMAKEFEDVDCVMQIEPDEWGHLLLSCGFDFNKDGVVLVGGSGMPELKGIPDTVKGWSRAFRLLRDLYAPHVILAANPSAWDWHGRMSGEAWGGYLNGMEVNLQNGWDLFITQLHDWDRGQARNGAKAKYPPYTEADTVSRFESVDNWCSWTKPIHEATGMWGVAWQLPQGNWTYATVDGSDGHAMDNVTELLLENHPKNRVAERMVASGVCMWIYSLGGDGANVTDAKKDGITNPKPYPGNKGKKSEYPDDDGGYLRLKGAEYFRNPVPILGKPIAQKGKKAEKAEEKPKPKPDPVSQPEARQAVQLTDPAARAVWVERLRGQVMVELAAKREPQFIMSAFKARAILRGLDAAGMMTLSIEGAGEMTSAWKRLSDRDLANLAVALARPDESERQALAAFFLFLAGDADAARGAMLKAGTSAAEVEGAFSL
;
A
#
# COMPACT_ATOMS: atom_id res chain seq x y z
N MET A 1 -14.40 -31.98 25.60
CA MET A 1 -13.70 -30.67 25.68
C MET A 1 -13.41 -30.19 27.11
N PRO A 2 -14.33 -30.21 28.10
CA PRO A 2 -14.05 -29.57 29.40
C PRO A 2 -12.95 -30.27 30.24
N ILE A 3 -12.85 -31.60 30.18
CA ILE A 3 -11.83 -32.37 30.92
C ILE A 3 -10.39 -32.10 30.41
N LEU A 4 -10.25 -31.76 29.13
CA LEU A 4 -8.93 -31.56 28.49
C LEU A 4 -8.36 -30.17 28.77
N PHE A 5 -9.22 -29.16 28.87
CA PHE A 5 -8.83 -27.81 29.30
C PHE A 5 -8.33 -27.85 30.75
N SER A 6 -8.96 -28.67 31.62
CA SER A 6 -8.51 -28.87 32.99
C SER A 6 -7.14 -29.55 33.10
N VAL A 7 -6.81 -30.52 32.24
CA VAL A 7 -5.48 -31.20 32.25
C VAL A 7 -4.37 -30.29 31.73
N LEU A 8 -4.64 -29.45 30.71
CA LEU A 8 -3.69 -28.43 30.26
C LEU A 8 -3.50 -27.32 31.30
N CYS A 9 -4.59 -26.86 31.94
CA CYS A 9 -4.50 -25.92 33.06
C CYS A 9 -3.77 -26.52 34.27
N LEU A 10 -3.85 -27.84 34.50
CA LEU A 10 -3.10 -28.55 35.55
C LEU A 10 -1.61 -28.71 35.20
N LEU A 11 -1.25 -28.93 33.94
CA LEU A 11 0.16 -28.91 33.50
C LEU A 11 0.75 -27.50 33.62
N PHE A 12 0.00 -26.47 33.22
CA PHE A 12 0.39 -25.08 33.43
C PHE A 12 0.46 -24.72 34.91
N ALA A 13 -0.51 -25.14 35.72
CA ALA A 13 -0.49 -24.92 37.15
C ALA A 13 0.65 -25.68 37.82
N ALA A 14 1.02 -26.89 37.39
CA ALA A 14 2.14 -27.64 37.96
C ALA A 14 3.51 -27.04 37.60
N VAL A 15 3.68 -26.51 36.39
CA VAL A 15 4.91 -25.80 35.98
C VAL A 15 4.97 -24.41 36.63
N SER A 16 3.82 -23.72 36.76
CA SER A 16 3.72 -22.40 37.41
C SER A 16 3.83 -22.47 38.93
N SER A 17 3.17 -23.44 39.59
CA SER A 17 3.16 -23.57 41.05
C SER A 17 4.48 -24.09 41.60
N ALA A 18 5.23 -24.88 40.82
CA ALA A 18 6.59 -25.28 41.20
C ALA A 18 7.62 -24.15 41.03
N ALA A 19 7.29 -23.11 40.25
CA ALA A 19 8.11 -21.92 40.07
C ALA A 19 7.80 -20.82 41.10
N GLU A 20 6.68 -20.91 41.84
CA GLU A 20 6.24 -19.89 42.80
C GLU A 20 7.04 -19.90 44.12
N ASP A 21 7.72 -21.00 44.48
CA ASP A 21 8.47 -21.11 45.73
C ASP A 21 9.94 -20.66 45.65
N ILE A 22 10.44 -20.31 44.46
CA ILE A 22 11.75 -19.65 44.30
C ILE A 22 11.46 -18.19 43.96
N PRO A 23 11.89 -17.22 44.77
CA PRO A 23 11.78 -15.81 44.41
C PRO A 23 12.46 -15.59 43.05
N LEU A 24 11.66 -15.41 41.99
CA LEU A 24 12.10 -15.12 40.62
C LEU A 24 13.07 -13.91 40.56
N ALA A 25 13.17 -13.11 41.62
CA ALA A 25 14.10 -12.00 41.71
C ALA A 25 15.58 -12.44 41.80
N ASP A 26 15.89 -13.61 42.38
CA ASP A 26 17.25 -13.96 42.81
C ASP A 26 17.93 -15.08 41.98
N SER A 27 17.35 -15.44 40.83
CA SER A 27 17.94 -16.47 39.98
C SER A 27 19.24 -15.99 39.31
N PRO A 28 20.40 -16.66 39.55
CA PRO A 28 21.68 -16.32 38.93
C PRO A 28 21.83 -16.75 37.48
N TYR A 29 20.93 -17.59 36.95
CA TYR A 29 20.88 -17.92 35.53
C TYR A 29 19.44 -18.00 35.02
N TRP A 30 19.28 -17.78 33.72
CA TRP A 30 17.99 -17.67 33.04
C TRP A 30 18.03 -18.39 31.68
N ALA A 31 17.05 -19.25 31.42
CA ALA A 31 16.89 -19.95 30.14
C ALA A 31 15.58 -19.56 29.46
N VAL A 32 15.58 -19.53 28.13
CA VAL A 32 14.37 -19.31 27.32
C VAL A 32 13.87 -20.65 26.82
N VAL A 33 12.66 -21.05 27.21
CA VAL A 33 12.10 -22.37 26.86
C VAL A 33 10.91 -22.18 25.94
N THR A 34 10.88 -22.94 24.84
CA THR A 34 9.71 -23.08 23.97
C THR A 34 9.05 -24.42 24.22
N ILE A 35 7.76 -24.41 24.48
CA ILE A 35 6.92 -25.60 24.64
C ILE A 35 5.88 -25.57 23.52
N THR A 36 5.86 -26.57 22.66
CA THR A 36 4.85 -26.72 21.59
C THR A 36 3.88 -27.84 21.97
N ASP A 37 2.60 -27.54 21.94
CA ASP A 37 1.53 -28.46 22.31
C ASP A 37 1.10 -29.36 21.12
N PRO A 38 0.20 -30.34 21.35
CA PRO A 38 -0.31 -31.22 20.30
C PRO A 38 -1.10 -30.51 19.17
N THR A 39 -1.51 -29.26 19.36
CA THR A 39 -2.16 -28.44 18.32
C THR A 39 -1.16 -27.70 17.45
N GLY A 40 0.12 -27.71 17.83
CA GLY A 40 1.20 -26.94 17.19
C GLY A 40 1.32 -25.51 17.71
N ALA A 41 0.54 -25.13 18.73
CA ALA A 41 0.67 -23.86 19.42
C ALA A 41 1.90 -23.92 20.34
N SER A 42 2.73 -22.88 20.32
CA SER A 42 3.88 -22.80 21.23
C SER A 42 3.75 -21.69 22.25
N THR A 43 4.19 -21.96 23.47
CA THR A 43 4.47 -20.96 24.49
C THR A 43 5.96 -20.79 24.64
N ILE A 44 6.40 -19.55 24.91
CA ILE A 44 7.81 -19.22 25.08
C ILE A 44 7.96 -18.39 26.35
N GLU A 45 8.77 -18.88 27.28
CA GLU A 45 8.87 -18.36 28.64
C GLU A 45 10.32 -18.26 29.12
N LEU A 46 10.52 -17.42 30.15
CA LEU A 46 11.78 -17.29 30.85
C LEU A 46 11.75 -18.18 32.10
N MET A 47 12.75 -19.03 32.28
CA MET A 47 12.87 -19.92 33.43
C MET A 47 14.12 -19.56 34.23
N GLY A 48 13.98 -19.29 35.52
CA GLY A 48 15.09 -19.05 36.45
C GLY A 48 15.76 -20.35 36.91
N LEU A 49 17.08 -20.33 37.11
CA LEU A 49 17.90 -21.42 37.66
C LEU A 49 18.67 -20.93 38.90
N SER A 50 18.91 -21.76 39.93
CA SER A 50 19.46 -21.39 41.27
C SER A 50 21.00 -21.27 41.40
N GLN A 51 21.50 -20.67 42.51
CA GLN A 51 22.93 -20.36 42.82
C GLN A 51 23.84 -21.55 43.16
N SER A 52 23.31 -22.65 43.70
CA SER A 52 24.04 -23.92 43.81
C SER A 52 24.27 -24.60 42.45
N GLY A 53 23.62 -24.09 41.40
CA GLY A 53 23.23 -24.77 40.17
C GLY A 53 24.12 -24.64 38.95
N ALA A 54 25.41 -24.32 39.09
CA ALA A 54 26.33 -24.38 37.95
C ALA A 54 26.72 -25.83 37.56
N GLY A 55 26.29 -26.85 38.32
CA GLY A 55 26.57 -28.25 38.04
C GLY A 55 25.60 -28.83 37.00
N ALA A 56 26.10 -29.72 36.13
CA ALA A 56 25.32 -30.48 35.15
C ALA A 56 24.07 -31.21 35.73
N ALA A 57 23.97 -31.35 37.05
CA ALA A 57 22.87 -31.99 37.76
C ALA A 57 21.56 -31.17 37.79
N GLU A 58 21.60 -29.84 37.94
CA GLU A 58 20.38 -29.01 37.95
C GLU A 58 19.88 -28.73 36.53
N ILE A 59 20.79 -28.54 35.56
CA ILE A 59 20.43 -28.56 34.13
C ILE A 59 19.78 -29.91 33.79
N LYS A 60 20.30 -31.03 34.31
CA LYS A 60 19.65 -32.34 34.22
C LYS A 60 18.30 -32.39 34.92
N ALA A 61 18.09 -31.71 36.05
CA ALA A 61 16.81 -31.71 36.76
C ALA A 61 15.73 -30.91 35.99
N VAL A 62 16.08 -29.72 35.47
CA VAL A 62 15.19 -28.96 34.57
C VAL A 62 14.95 -29.75 33.29
N GLN A 63 15.97 -30.36 32.69
CA GLN A 63 15.80 -31.28 31.56
C GLN A 63 14.88 -32.45 31.91
N ALA A 64 15.01 -33.06 33.10
CA ALA A 64 14.15 -34.16 33.55
C ALA A 64 12.70 -33.71 33.75
N GLN A 65 12.46 -32.51 34.30
CA GLN A 65 11.12 -31.93 34.41
C GLN A 65 10.52 -31.65 33.02
N LEU A 66 11.31 -31.09 32.11
CA LEU A 66 10.90 -30.85 30.73
C LEU A 66 10.65 -32.18 29.98
N GLU A 67 11.44 -33.22 30.24
CA GLU A 67 11.25 -34.57 29.70
C GLU A 67 9.98 -35.23 30.23
N GLU A 68 9.65 -35.08 31.52
CA GLU A 68 8.41 -35.61 32.09
C GLU A 68 7.18 -34.84 31.59
N ALA A 69 7.28 -33.52 31.45
CA ALA A 69 6.25 -32.70 30.79
C ALA A 69 6.05 -33.13 29.33
N LEU A 70 7.14 -33.34 28.58
CA LEU A 70 7.11 -33.81 27.21
C LEU A 70 6.51 -35.22 27.10
N LYS A 71 6.83 -36.12 28.02
CA LYS A 71 6.27 -37.47 28.09
C LYS A 71 4.77 -37.44 28.36
N THR A 72 4.32 -36.59 29.28
CA THR A 72 2.89 -36.38 29.56
C THR A 72 2.17 -35.82 28.33
N ALA A 73 2.74 -34.80 27.69
CA ALA A 73 2.20 -34.23 26.46
C ALA A 73 2.15 -35.27 25.33
N LYS A 74 3.18 -36.11 25.21
CA LYS A 74 3.25 -37.18 24.21
C LYS A 74 2.16 -38.23 24.43
N ALA A 75 1.90 -38.64 25.67
CA ALA A 75 0.80 -39.56 25.96
C ALA A 75 -0.56 -38.99 25.54
N ALA A 76 -0.81 -37.71 25.81
CA ALA A 76 -2.03 -37.02 25.36
C ALA A 76 -2.10 -36.92 23.81
N TRP A 77 -0.96 -36.69 23.15
CA TRP A 77 -0.86 -36.69 21.70
C TRP A 77 -1.12 -38.08 21.09
N ASP A 78 -0.56 -39.15 21.67
CA ASP A 78 -0.78 -40.52 21.21
C ASP A 78 -2.27 -40.88 21.23
N GLU A 79 -3.00 -40.51 22.29
CA GLU A 79 -4.45 -40.71 22.36
C GLU A 79 -5.21 -39.90 21.30
N ARG A 80 -4.84 -38.63 21.08
CA ARG A 80 -5.48 -37.80 20.05
C ARG A 80 -5.19 -38.31 18.64
N ARG A 81 -3.97 -38.79 18.40
CA ARG A 81 -3.56 -39.39 17.13
C ARG A 81 -4.36 -40.65 16.83
N LYS A 82 -4.61 -41.53 17.82
CA LYS A 82 -5.49 -42.70 17.64
C LYS A 82 -6.89 -42.31 17.19
N VAL A 83 -7.48 -41.28 17.80
CA VAL A 83 -8.80 -40.75 17.40
C VAL A 83 -8.76 -40.22 15.96
N TRP A 84 -7.74 -39.42 15.63
CA TRP A 84 -7.57 -38.90 14.28
C TRP A 84 -7.36 -40.00 13.23
N GLU A 85 -6.56 -41.03 13.51
CA GLU A 85 -6.34 -42.17 12.62
C GLU A 85 -7.65 -42.94 12.36
N ALA A 86 -8.49 -43.11 13.39
CA ALA A 86 -9.82 -43.70 13.26
C ALA A 86 -10.77 -42.83 12.41
N ASP A 87 -10.79 -41.51 12.62
CA ASP A 87 -11.59 -40.57 11.83
C ASP A 87 -11.14 -40.52 10.37
N LYS A 88 -9.82 -40.51 10.13
CA LYS A 88 -9.23 -40.55 8.79
C LYS A 88 -9.62 -41.83 8.05
N ALA A 89 -9.58 -42.98 8.71
CA ALA A 89 -10.02 -44.24 8.13
C ALA A 89 -11.52 -44.23 7.73
N ASN A 90 -12.33 -43.40 8.42
CA ASN A 90 -13.76 -43.23 8.16
C ASN A 90 -14.11 -42.08 7.19
N SER A 91 -13.14 -41.28 6.76
CA SER A 91 -13.34 -40.08 5.95
C SER A 91 -13.97 -40.29 4.57
N GLY A 92 -13.94 -41.53 4.06
CA GLY A 92 -14.65 -41.93 2.82
C GLY A 92 -16.11 -42.31 3.02
N LYS A 93 -16.61 -42.39 4.26
CA LYS A 93 -17.98 -42.83 4.60
C LYS A 93 -18.83 -41.76 5.28
N SER A 94 -18.24 -40.61 5.58
CA SER A 94 -18.82 -39.54 6.39
C SER A 94 -18.61 -38.19 5.72
N PHE A 95 -19.64 -37.34 5.72
CA PHE A 95 -19.54 -35.94 5.27
C PHE A 95 -18.73 -35.06 6.26
N ARG A 96 -18.27 -35.58 7.40
CA ARG A 96 -17.43 -34.81 8.32
C ARG A 96 -16.05 -34.62 7.73
N LYS A 97 -15.62 -33.36 7.71
CA LYS A 97 -14.24 -32.96 7.43
C LYS A 97 -13.33 -33.55 8.51
N VAL A 98 -12.36 -34.36 8.13
CA VAL A 98 -11.33 -34.86 9.05
C VAL A 98 -10.53 -33.66 9.57
N GLU A 99 -10.31 -33.60 10.87
CA GLU A 99 -9.40 -32.60 11.45
C GLU A 99 -7.97 -32.78 10.90
N ALA A 100 -7.13 -31.75 11.03
CA ALA A 100 -5.71 -31.89 10.71
C ALA A 100 -5.02 -32.89 11.66
N GLU A 101 -3.99 -33.60 11.19
CA GLU A 101 -3.20 -34.50 12.04
C GLU A 101 -2.61 -33.68 13.21
N PRO A 102 -2.77 -34.13 14.48
CA PRO A 102 -2.19 -33.41 15.61
C PRO A 102 -0.66 -33.42 15.51
N GLY A 103 -0.03 -32.27 15.78
CA GLY A 103 1.44 -32.14 15.77
C GLY A 103 2.05 -32.80 17.00
N LYS A 104 3.24 -33.40 16.88
CA LYS A 104 3.92 -34.00 18.03
C LYS A 104 4.39 -32.89 18.99
N PRO A 105 4.06 -32.96 20.29
CA PRO A 105 4.51 -31.96 21.25
C PRO A 105 6.03 -31.97 21.36
N SER A 106 6.61 -30.81 21.66
CA SER A 106 8.06 -30.65 21.80
C SER A 106 8.41 -29.62 22.86
N VAL A 107 9.56 -29.81 23.52
CA VAL A 107 10.15 -28.80 24.39
C VAL A 107 11.55 -28.51 23.88
N LYS A 108 11.90 -27.22 23.81
CA LYS A 108 13.20 -26.76 23.31
C LYS A 108 13.73 -25.65 24.21
N ILE A 109 14.96 -25.79 24.70
CA ILE A 109 15.71 -24.67 25.27
C ILE A 109 16.30 -23.88 24.09
N ASN A 110 15.99 -22.59 24.03
CA ASN A 110 16.52 -21.69 23.02
C ASN A 110 17.88 -21.18 23.49
N GLY A 111 18.95 -21.65 22.85
CA GLY A 111 20.32 -21.23 23.17
C GLY A 111 20.83 -21.76 24.51
N SER A 112 21.77 -21.03 25.11
CA SER A 112 22.37 -21.33 26.41
C SER A 112 21.69 -20.53 27.52
N ALA A 113 21.79 -20.98 28.78
CA ALA A 113 21.37 -20.18 29.93
C ALA A 113 22.28 -18.95 30.12
N PHE A 114 21.71 -17.82 30.53
CA PHE A 114 22.42 -16.56 30.74
C PHE A 114 22.47 -16.20 32.22
N LYS A 115 23.63 -15.75 32.72
CA LYS A 115 23.72 -15.16 34.07
C LYS A 115 22.93 -13.86 34.20
N ASP A 116 22.89 -13.13 33.09
CA ASP A 116 22.28 -11.83 33.00
C ASP A 116 20.83 -11.98 32.51
N ARG A 117 19.87 -11.71 33.41
CA ARG A 117 18.44 -11.73 33.11
C ARG A 117 18.10 -10.85 31.92
N ALA A 118 18.75 -9.69 31.77
CA ALA A 118 18.45 -8.77 30.69
C ALA A 118 18.77 -9.40 29.31
N LYS A 119 19.86 -10.17 29.20
CA LYS A 119 20.19 -10.93 27.98
C LYS A 119 19.18 -12.03 27.70
N ALA A 120 18.74 -12.73 28.73
CA ALA A 120 17.73 -13.79 28.57
C ALA A 120 16.37 -13.21 28.15
N GLU A 121 15.98 -12.03 28.67
CA GLU A 121 14.76 -11.32 28.25
C GLU A 121 14.84 -10.84 26.79
N VAL A 122 16.01 -10.43 26.32
CA VAL A 122 16.23 -10.14 24.88
C VAL A 122 16.04 -11.40 24.04
N LEU A 123 16.62 -12.54 24.44
CA LEU A 123 16.44 -13.80 23.71
C LEU A 123 14.98 -14.27 23.75
N LEU A 124 14.28 -14.07 24.87
CA LEU A 124 12.85 -14.38 24.99
C LEU A 124 12.03 -13.58 23.97
N ALA A 125 12.26 -12.28 23.88
CA ALA A 125 11.58 -11.42 22.91
C ALA A 125 11.88 -11.86 21.46
N GLN A 126 13.12 -12.21 21.15
CA GLN A 126 13.52 -12.74 19.84
C GLN A 126 12.84 -14.07 19.51
N ALA A 127 12.77 -15.01 20.46
CA ALA A 127 12.13 -16.30 20.28
C ALA A 127 10.62 -16.15 20.09
N ARG A 128 9.97 -15.27 20.87
CA ARG A 128 8.56 -14.91 20.71
C ARG A 128 8.26 -14.31 19.34
N ASP A 129 9.09 -13.37 18.88
CA ASP A 129 8.95 -12.80 17.55
C ASP A 129 9.10 -13.86 16.45
N ALA A 130 10.10 -14.74 16.56
CA ALA A 130 10.31 -15.82 15.60
C ALA A 130 9.12 -16.80 15.54
N GLU A 131 8.52 -17.13 16.68
CA GLU A 131 7.34 -18.00 16.74
C GLU A 131 6.09 -17.33 16.18
N LEU A 132 5.90 -16.04 16.45
CA LEU A 132 4.81 -15.26 15.84
C LEU A 132 4.98 -15.14 14.33
N ARG A 133 6.21 -15.01 13.81
CA ARG A 133 6.46 -15.09 12.36
C ARG A 133 6.07 -16.45 11.79
N ARG A 134 6.45 -17.53 12.49
CA ARG A 134 6.17 -18.91 12.05
C ARG A 134 4.68 -19.20 12.00
N THR A 135 3.95 -18.79 13.03
CA THR A 135 2.52 -19.05 13.18
C THR A 135 1.65 -18.03 12.43
N SER A 136 2.17 -16.81 12.25
CA SER A 136 1.51 -15.64 11.68
C SER A 136 0.03 -15.55 12.09
N PRO A 137 -0.27 -15.33 13.38
CA PRO A 137 -1.64 -15.34 13.88
C PRO A 137 -2.55 -14.45 13.05
N GLY A 138 -3.73 -14.96 12.70
CA GLY A 138 -4.72 -14.24 11.89
C GLY A 138 -4.39 -14.10 10.40
N LEU A 139 -3.24 -14.59 9.91
CA LEU A 139 -2.86 -14.50 8.49
C LEU A 139 -3.93 -15.07 7.55
N ALA A 140 -4.47 -16.25 7.88
CA ALA A 140 -5.52 -16.87 7.08
C ALA A 140 -6.75 -15.96 6.95
N ARG A 141 -7.17 -15.34 8.06
CA ARG A 141 -8.28 -14.40 8.08
C ARG A 141 -7.98 -13.13 7.28
N ARG A 142 -6.82 -12.50 7.48
CA ARG A 142 -6.46 -11.29 6.73
C ARG A 142 -6.41 -11.54 5.23
N ARG A 143 -5.83 -12.67 4.82
CA ARG A 143 -5.84 -13.11 3.42
C ARG A 143 -7.25 -13.36 2.90
N GLN A 144 -8.11 -13.97 3.71
CA GLN A 144 -9.51 -14.14 3.36
C GLN A 144 -10.18 -12.79 3.10
N VAL A 145 -10.07 -11.83 4.02
CA VAL A 145 -10.64 -10.48 3.88
C VAL A 145 -10.12 -9.80 2.62
N ILE A 146 -8.80 -9.79 2.42
CA ILE A 146 -8.19 -9.17 1.24
C ILE A 146 -8.70 -9.84 -0.04
N ASN A 147 -8.67 -11.16 -0.11
CA ASN A 147 -9.08 -11.88 -1.32
C ASN A 147 -10.57 -11.75 -1.61
N GLU A 148 -11.43 -11.85 -0.59
CA GLU A 148 -12.88 -11.91 -0.73
C GLU A 148 -13.53 -10.54 -0.80
N GLN A 149 -12.95 -9.52 -0.13
CA GLN A 149 -13.56 -8.18 -0.05
C GLN A 149 -12.82 -7.13 -0.88
N LEU A 150 -11.49 -7.22 -1.03
CA LEU A 150 -10.69 -6.20 -1.72
C LEU A 150 -10.24 -6.60 -3.13
N LEU A 151 -9.97 -7.89 -3.36
CA LEU A 151 -9.39 -8.38 -4.61
C LEU A 151 -10.38 -9.12 -5.52
N GLN A 152 -11.68 -9.12 -5.23
CA GLN A 152 -12.63 -9.64 -6.21
C GLN A 152 -12.71 -8.70 -7.42
N TYR A 153 -12.75 -7.40 -7.15
CA TYR A 153 -12.79 -6.32 -8.14
C TYR A 153 -11.92 -5.17 -7.67
N PHE A 154 -11.54 -4.28 -8.58
CA PHE A 154 -10.91 -3.03 -8.21
C PHE A 154 -11.89 -2.20 -7.38
N THR A 155 -11.49 -1.92 -6.15
CA THR A 155 -12.36 -1.55 -5.04
C THR A 155 -12.40 -0.04 -4.80
N LEU A 156 -13.53 0.48 -4.31
CA LEU A 156 -13.66 1.86 -3.86
C LEU A 156 -13.84 1.92 -2.34
N GLY A 157 -13.08 2.81 -1.70
CA GLY A 157 -13.21 3.22 -0.30
C GLY A 157 -13.58 4.69 -0.21
N ILE A 158 -14.23 5.06 0.90
CA ILE A 158 -14.71 6.43 1.12
C ILE A 158 -14.56 6.82 2.59
N GLN A 159 -14.26 8.08 2.89
CA GLN A 159 -14.47 8.68 4.21
C GLN A 159 -15.87 9.29 4.22
N ALA A 160 -16.82 8.63 4.87
CA ALA A 160 -18.21 9.09 4.99
C ALA A 160 -18.87 8.54 6.26
N SER A 161 -20.07 9.04 6.58
CA SER A 161 -20.88 8.45 7.63
C SER A 161 -21.38 7.05 7.24
N PRO A 162 -21.60 6.13 8.21
CA PRO A 162 -22.21 4.83 7.95
C PRO A 162 -23.55 4.93 7.23
N GLU A 163 -24.36 5.93 7.58
CA GLU A 163 -25.68 6.15 7.00
C GLU A 163 -25.58 6.46 5.51
N TRP A 164 -24.62 7.31 5.12
CA TRP A 164 -24.38 7.63 3.72
C TRP A 164 -23.90 6.42 2.92
N ILE A 165 -23.00 5.62 3.49
CA ILE A 165 -22.51 4.37 2.86
C ILE A 165 -23.67 3.40 2.63
N ILE A 166 -24.54 3.21 3.63
CA ILE A 166 -25.70 2.34 3.54
C ILE A 166 -26.69 2.88 2.51
N GLU A 167 -27.02 4.17 2.57
CA GLU A 167 -27.96 4.80 1.66
C GLU A 167 -27.50 4.68 0.20
N THR A 168 -26.24 5.00 -0.08
CA THR A 168 -25.73 4.98 -1.46
C THR A 168 -25.63 3.58 -2.03
N ARG A 169 -25.31 2.59 -1.19
CA ARG A 169 -25.40 1.19 -1.57
C ARG A 169 -26.83 0.78 -1.91
N ASP A 170 -27.77 1.08 -1.02
CA ASP A 170 -29.12 0.53 -1.11
C ASP A 170 -29.96 1.23 -2.18
N LYS A 171 -29.79 2.55 -2.36
CA LYS A 171 -30.55 3.35 -3.34
C LYS A 171 -29.90 3.46 -4.71
N HIS A 172 -28.57 3.52 -4.78
CA HIS A 172 -27.85 3.77 -6.04
C HIS A 172 -27.08 2.55 -6.55
N GLY A 173 -26.84 1.54 -5.70
CA GLY A 173 -26.06 0.35 -6.08
C GLY A 173 -24.54 0.56 -5.98
N ALA A 174 -24.08 1.62 -5.29
CA ALA A 174 -22.67 1.78 -4.98
C ALA A 174 -22.17 0.64 -4.06
N ARG A 175 -20.87 0.34 -4.11
CA ARG A 175 -20.26 -0.70 -3.26
C ARG A 175 -18.96 -0.21 -2.63
N TRP A 176 -19.10 0.57 -1.57
CA TRP A 176 -17.97 0.99 -0.76
C TRP A 176 -17.52 -0.20 0.10
N ALA A 177 -16.27 -0.64 -0.05
CA ALA A 177 -15.74 -1.74 0.77
C ALA A 177 -15.09 -1.24 2.06
N VAL A 178 -14.70 0.05 2.09
CA VAL A 178 -13.90 0.64 3.14
C VAL A 178 -14.54 1.95 3.60
N ASN A 179 -14.64 2.14 4.92
CA ASN A 179 -14.84 3.45 5.53
C ASN A 179 -13.51 3.96 6.11
N ALA A 180 -12.95 4.98 5.46
CA ALA A 180 -11.67 5.57 5.81
C ALA A 180 -11.79 6.66 6.88
N GLY A 181 -10.70 6.89 7.61
CA GLY A 181 -10.60 8.03 8.51
C GLY A 181 -9.26 8.07 9.24
N TYR A 182 -8.96 9.22 9.83
CA TYR A 182 -7.67 9.50 10.46
C TYR A 182 -7.72 9.31 11.96
N LEU A 183 -6.64 8.74 12.49
CA LEU A 183 -6.27 8.77 13.89
C LEU A 183 -5.05 9.70 14.00
N SER A 184 -5.30 11.01 13.90
CA SER A 184 -4.28 12.04 14.08
C SER A 184 -4.07 12.40 15.55
N HIS A 185 -3.05 13.20 15.86
CA HIS A 185 -2.76 13.67 17.22
C HIS A 185 -2.61 12.52 18.21
N VAL A 186 -1.94 11.45 17.76
CA VAL A 186 -1.73 10.22 18.53
C VAL A 186 -1.08 10.54 19.87
N VAL A 187 0.01 11.32 19.87
CA VAL A 187 0.75 11.71 21.08
C VAL A 187 0.70 13.22 21.26
N ASN A 188 -0.20 13.70 22.12
CA ASN A 188 -0.28 15.13 22.47
C ASN A 188 0.62 15.49 23.65
N THR A 189 0.71 14.58 24.62
CA THR A 189 1.43 14.79 25.87
C THR A 189 2.47 13.68 26.05
N PRO A 190 3.76 14.00 26.28
CA PRO A 190 4.76 12.97 26.57
C PRO A 190 4.35 12.17 27.80
N ASN A 191 4.56 10.85 27.78
CA ASN A 191 4.11 9.91 28.83
C ASN A 191 2.59 9.79 29.05
N ASP A 192 1.72 10.35 28.19
CA ASP A 192 0.29 10.02 28.23
C ASP A 192 0.04 8.61 27.66
N ILE A 193 0.52 7.60 28.40
CA ILE A 193 0.39 6.19 28.05
C ILE A 193 -1.07 5.72 28.04
N GLU A 194 -1.96 6.47 28.71
CA GLU A 194 -3.39 6.20 28.76
C GLU A 194 -4.14 6.84 27.58
N GLY A 195 -3.51 7.73 26.81
CA GLY A 195 -4.15 8.48 25.73
C GLY A 195 -5.34 9.31 26.21
N LYS A 196 -5.27 9.88 27.42
CA LYS A 196 -6.32 10.74 27.99
C LYS A 196 -6.52 12.01 27.16
N ASP A 197 -5.44 12.51 26.57
CA ASP A 197 -5.44 13.70 25.74
C ASP A 197 -5.55 13.38 24.24
N THR A 198 -5.50 12.10 23.87
CA THR A 198 -5.67 11.64 22.49
C THR A 198 -7.15 11.73 22.11
N ALA A 199 -7.49 12.65 21.19
CA ALA A 199 -8.87 13.01 20.88
C ALA A 199 -9.76 11.81 20.51
N PHE A 200 -9.24 10.87 19.72
CA PHE A 200 -10.03 9.73 19.28
C PHE A 200 -10.35 8.71 20.39
N PHE A 201 -9.57 8.68 21.49
CA PHE A 201 -9.92 7.94 22.69
C PHE A 201 -10.80 8.75 23.62
N LYS A 202 -10.44 10.01 23.89
CA LYS A 202 -11.18 10.93 24.74
C LYS A 202 -12.65 11.05 24.34
N TYR A 203 -12.91 11.13 23.03
CA TYR A 203 -14.26 11.24 22.47
C TYR A 203 -14.79 9.92 21.90
N ASN A 204 -14.15 8.78 22.22
CA ASN A 204 -14.56 7.44 21.78
C ASN A 204 -14.79 7.35 20.26
N GLN A 205 -14.04 8.11 19.46
CA GLN A 205 -14.22 8.19 18.01
C GLN A 205 -13.85 6.87 17.33
N LEU A 206 -12.77 6.21 17.78
CA LEU A 206 -12.36 4.91 17.20
C LEU A 206 -13.44 3.84 17.43
N ARG A 207 -14.02 3.75 18.64
CA ARG A 207 -15.13 2.82 18.90
C ARG A 207 -16.34 3.12 18.04
N ARG A 208 -16.79 4.39 18.01
CA ARG A 208 -17.93 4.81 17.18
C ARG A 208 -17.70 4.50 15.70
N LYS A 209 -16.48 4.66 15.21
CA LYS A 209 -16.10 4.30 13.85
C LYS A 209 -16.18 2.79 13.62
N LEU A 210 -15.67 1.97 14.53
CA LEU A 210 -15.79 0.50 14.45
C LEU A 210 -17.26 0.05 14.46
N GLU A 211 -18.10 0.62 15.33
CA GLU A 211 -19.55 0.37 15.36
C GLU A 211 -20.25 0.79 14.07
N GLY A 212 -19.86 1.95 13.53
CA GLY A 212 -20.33 2.43 12.24
C GLY A 212 -19.95 1.50 11.09
N CYS A 213 -18.71 1.01 11.07
CA CYS A 213 -18.24 0.06 10.06
C CYS A 213 -18.94 -1.29 10.18
N ARG A 214 -19.16 -1.79 11.39
CA ARG A 214 -19.99 -2.98 11.67
C ARG A 214 -21.39 -2.82 11.08
N THR A 215 -22.03 -1.69 11.34
CA THR A 215 -23.38 -1.37 10.87
C THR A 215 -23.44 -1.25 9.35
N ALA A 216 -22.48 -0.55 8.76
CA ALA A 216 -22.37 -0.41 7.31
C ALA A 216 -21.87 -1.68 6.60
N LYS A 217 -21.34 -2.67 7.34
CA LYS A 217 -20.72 -3.90 6.83
C LYS A 217 -19.58 -3.61 5.86
N VAL A 218 -18.66 -2.76 6.30
CA VAL A 218 -17.46 -2.34 5.55
C VAL A 218 -16.23 -2.47 6.43
N ILE A 219 -15.07 -2.53 5.79
CA ILE A 219 -13.77 -2.55 6.46
C ILE A 219 -13.53 -1.18 7.12
N CYS A 220 -13.12 -1.19 8.38
CA CYS A 220 -12.72 0.01 9.11
C CYS A 220 -11.27 0.36 8.77
N TRP A 221 -11.03 1.40 8.00
CA TRP A 221 -9.68 1.82 7.60
C TRP A 221 -9.22 3.01 8.42
N ASN A 222 -8.14 2.83 9.18
CA ASN A 222 -7.61 3.82 10.10
C ASN A 222 -6.21 4.26 9.66
N THR A 223 -6.06 5.53 9.30
CA THR A 223 -4.76 6.16 9.08
C THR A 223 -4.17 6.54 10.44
N TRP A 224 -3.21 5.77 10.91
CA TRP A 224 -2.44 6.04 12.12
C TRP A 224 -1.39 7.10 11.81
N TYR A 225 -1.54 8.31 12.32
CA TYR A 225 -0.65 9.42 12.00
C TYR A 225 -0.40 10.32 13.21
N GLY A 226 0.79 10.33 13.78
CA GLY A 226 1.03 11.22 14.90
C GLY A 226 2.48 11.40 15.31
N LEU A 227 3.44 10.81 14.58
CA LEU A 227 4.83 10.93 14.96
C LEU A 227 5.39 12.34 14.68
N ALA A 228 5.05 12.96 13.54
CA ALA A 228 5.45 14.35 13.25
C ALA A 228 4.79 15.36 14.20
N GLU A 229 3.50 15.14 14.53
CA GLU A 229 2.72 16.02 15.40
C GLU A 229 3.08 15.90 16.87
N ALA A 230 3.80 14.83 17.25
CA ALA A 230 4.17 14.59 18.62
C ALA A 230 5.13 15.67 19.19
N PRO A 231 5.16 15.83 20.52
CA PRO A 231 6.22 16.59 21.17
C PRO A 231 7.57 15.84 21.09
N PRO A 232 8.70 16.57 21.17
CA PRO A 232 8.79 18.01 21.39
C PRO A 232 8.65 18.87 20.13
N ALA A 233 8.72 18.29 18.92
CA ALA A 233 8.83 19.08 17.69
C ALA A 233 7.49 19.66 17.21
N LEU A 234 6.35 19.00 17.50
CA LEU A 234 5.00 19.49 17.19
C LEU A 234 4.88 20.01 15.74
N TYR A 235 5.28 19.18 14.77
CA TYR A 235 5.27 19.49 13.33
C TYR A 235 6.26 20.58 12.86
N LYS A 236 7.19 21.04 13.71
CA LYS A 236 8.12 22.15 13.40
C LYS A 236 9.57 21.68 13.16
N PRO A 237 10.32 22.38 12.28
CA PRO A 237 9.85 23.40 11.31
C PRO A 237 9.03 22.81 10.16
N THR A 238 9.14 21.51 9.93
CA THR A 238 8.35 20.72 8.98
C THR A 238 8.17 19.31 9.54
N PRO A 239 7.23 18.52 9.00
CA PRO A 239 7.09 17.10 9.36
C PRO A 239 8.38 16.31 9.20
N ALA A 240 9.06 16.50 8.07
CA ALA A 240 10.32 15.83 7.76
C ALA A 240 11.42 16.07 8.79
N ALA A 241 11.45 17.26 9.38
CA ALA A 241 12.39 17.60 10.43
C ALA A 241 11.90 17.17 11.83
N ALA A 242 10.58 17.23 12.07
CA ALA A 242 9.97 16.92 13.36
C ALA A 242 10.03 15.43 13.70
N THR A 243 9.70 14.57 12.75
CA THR A 243 9.65 13.12 12.93
C THR A 243 10.92 12.51 13.51
N PRO A 244 12.11 12.69 12.92
CA PRO A 244 13.33 12.10 13.47
C PRO A 244 13.73 12.70 14.83
N VAL A 245 13.24 13.88 15.19
CA VAL A 245 13.42 14.46 16.54
C VAL A 245 12.54 13.71 17.53
N ASN A 246 11.24 13.62 17.24
CA ASN A 246 10.25 12.98 18.10
C ASN A 246 10.52 11.48 18.28
N ALA A 247 10.91 10.80 17.21
CA ALA A 247 11.21 9.37 17.17
C ALA A 247 12.34 8.96 18.12
N LYS A 248 13.19 9.91 18.56
CA LYS A 248 14.32 9.66 19.46
C LYS A 248 14.02 9.99 20.91
N VAL A 249 12.82 10.48 21.22
CA VAL A 249 12.44 10.90 22.57
C VAL A 249 11.71 9.76 23.27
N LYS A 250 12.31 9.25 24.35
CA LYS A 250 11.80 8.08 25.07
C LYS A 250 10.37 8.26 25.59
N SER A 251 10.07 9.42 26.19
CA SER A 251 8.73 9.74 26.72
C SER A 251 7.66 9.87 25.62
N THR A 252 8.06 10.29 24.42
CA THR A 252 7.19 10.33 23.24
C THR A 252 6.94 8.93 22.70
N MET A 253 8.00 8.15 22.51
CA MET A 253 7.88 6.81 21.92
C MET A 253 7.20 5.81 22.85
N ILE A 254 7.37 5.90 24.17
CA ILE A 254 6.58 5.04 25.09
C ILE A 254 5.09 5.36 25.01
N ALA A 255 4.70 6.64 24.93
CA ALA A 255 3.30 7.02 24.75
C ALA A 255 2.77 6.55 23.38
N TYR A 256 3.53 6.80 22.31
CA TYR A 256 3.21 6.36 20.95
C TYR A 256 2.85 4.86 20.88
N TRP A 257 3.71 4.00 21.43
CA TRP A 257 3.48 2.55 21.38
C TRP A 257 2.35 2.08 22.30
N GLN A 258 2.17 2.70 23.48
CA GLN A 258 1.06 2.36 24.38
C GLN A 258 -0.30 2.75 23.79
N ILE A 259 -0.38 3.92 23.15
CA ILE A 259 -1.59 4.39 22.47
C ILE A 259 -1.88 3.49 21.26
N TYR A 260 -0.85 3.02 20.53
CA TYR A 260 -1.01 2.04 19.45
C TYR A 260 -1.56 0.71 19.97
N LYS A 261 -0.97 0.18 21.05
CA LYS A 261 -1.47 -1.03 21.74
C LYS A 261 -2.93 -0.86 22.15
N LYS A 262 -3.31 0.29 22.70
CA LYS A 262 -4.70 0.59 23.07
C LYS A 262 -5.64 0.57 21.87
N ALA A 263 -5.20 1.07 20.71
CA ALA A 263 -5.99 1.02 19.48
C ALA A 263 -6.19 -0.43 19.00
N LEU A 264 -5.15 -1.27 19.11
CA LEU A 264 -5.26 -2.70 18.80
C LEU A 264 -6.18 -3.45 19.77
N LEU A 265 -6.08 -3.19 21.07
CA LEU A 265 -7.00 -3.77 22.06
C LEU A 265 -8.46 -3.39 21.77
N MET A 266 -8.70 -2.14 21.36
CA MET A 266 -10.03 -1.72 20.92
C MET A 266 -10.46 -2.46 19.64
N ALA A 267 -9.59 -2.62 18.65
CA ALA A 267 -9.90 -3.44 17.47
C ALA A 267 -10.21 -4.90 17.85
N LYS A 268 -9.52 -5.48 18.84
CA LYS A 268 -9.77 -6.83 19.35
C LYS A 268 -11.16 -7.02 19.95
N GLU A 269 -11.71 -6.02 20.60
CA GLU A 269 -13.11 -6.04 21.06
C GLU A 269 -14.12 -6.08 19.90
N PHE A 270 -13.70 -5.64 18.71
CA PHE A 270 -14.47 -5.61 17.47
C PHE A 270 -13.94 -6.64 16.48
N GLU A 271 -13.57 -7.83 16.95
CA GLU A 271 -13.02 -8.86 16.08
C GLU A 271 -14.00 -9.37 15.02
N ASP A 272 -15.28 -9.00 15.03
CA ASP A 272 -16.22 -9.24 13.94
C ASP A 272 -16.17 -8.17 12.83
N VAL A 273 -15.40 -7.10 13.04
CA VAL A 273 -15.16 -6.01 12.08
C VAL A 273 -13.75 -6.14 11.52
N ASP A 274 -13.64 -6.17 10.20
CA ASP A 274 -12.33 -6.16 9.56
C ASP A 274 -11.73 -4.76 9.60
N CYS A 275 -10.46 -4.67 9.97
CA CYS A 275 -9.79 -3.41 10.27
C CYS A 275 -8.44 -3.32 9.55
N VAL A 276 -8.18 -2.16 8.95
CA VAL A 276 -6.89 -1.81 8.37
C VAL A 276 -6.27 -0.70 9.20
N MET A 277 -4.97 -0.85 9.48
CA MET A 277 -4.14 0.19 10.06
C MET A 277 -3.09 0.62 9.03
N GLN A 278 -3.33 1.77 8.41
CA GLN A 278 -2.37 2.47 7.57
C GLN A 278 -1.36 3.19 8.48
N ILE A 279 -0.10 2.78 8.41
CA ILE A 279 0.92 3.22 9.36
C ILE A 279 1.66 4.44 8.83
N GLU A 280 1.51 5.55 9.55
CA GLU A 280 2.26 6.81 9.45
C GLU A 280 2.60 7.18 8.01
N PRO A 281 1.61 7.69 7.25
CA PRO A 281 1.87 8.27 5.95
C PRO A 281 3.06 9.22 6.02
N ASP A 282 3.88 9.23 4.97
CA ASP A 282 5.09 10.04 4.86
C ASP A 282 6.25 9.67 5.81
N GLU A 283 6.00 9.22 7.04
CA GLU A 283 7.06 9.07 8.05
C GLU A 283 8.08 7.97 7.74
N TRP A 284 7.70 6.97 6.96
CA TRP A 284 8.65 5.99 6.41
C TRP A 284 9.77 6.69 5.64
N GLY A 285 9.41 7.63 4.76
CA GLY A 285 10.36 8.42 3.99
C GLY A 285 11.18 9.35 4.88
N HIS A 286 10.57 10.04 5.84
CA HIS A 286 11.28 10.95 6.76
C HIS A 286 12.32 10.22 7.60
N LEU A 287 11.98 9.04 8.14
CA LEU A 287 12.91 8.22 8.92
C LEU A 287 14.06 7.71 8.04
N LEU A 288 13.77 7.23 6.82
CA LEU A 288 14.82 6.79 5.88
C LEU A 288 15.76 7.93 5.48
N LEU A 289 15.22 9.12 5.20
CA LEU A 289 16.04 10.30 4.90
C LEU A 289 16.98 10.62 6.06
N SER A 290 16.47 10.59 7.30
CA SER A 290 17.26 10.89 8.50
C SER A 290 18.43 9.92 8.75
N CYS A 291 18.34 8.71 8.20
CA CYS A 291 19.39 7.69 8.31
C CYS A 291 20.19 7.48 7.02
N GLY A 292 20.01 8.32 6.00
CA GLY A 292 20.70 8.16 4.72
C GLY A 292 20.31 6.85 3.99
N PHE A 293 19.08 6.39 4.20
CA PHE A 293 18.49 5.14 3.69
C PHE A 293 19.09 3.84 4.27
N ASP A 294 19.93 3.94 5.31
CA ASP A 294 20.32 2.76 6.11
C ASP A 294 19.24 2.48 7.17
N PHE A 295 18.27 1.63 6.81
CA PHE A 295 17.18 1.24 7.70
C PHE A 295 17.62 0.41 8.92
N ASN A 296 18.88 -0.03 8.99
CA ASN A 296 19.48 -0.69 10.16
C ASN A 296 20.27 0.27 11.05
N LYS A 297 20.39 1.54 10.68
CA LYS A 297 21.10 2.54 11.48
C LYS A 297 20.44 2.68 12.84
N ASP A 298 21.23 2.47 13.89
CA ASP A 298 20.78 2.52 15.28
C ASP A 298 20.45 3.95 15.74
N GLY A 299 19.55 4.05 16.71
CA GLY A 299 19.10 5.31 17.30
C GLY A 299 18.28 6.22 16.37
N VAL A 300 17.71 5.68 15.28
CA VAL A 300 16.86 6.46 14.36
C VAL A 300 15.46 6.66 14.93
N VAL A 301 14.91 5.61 15.52
CA VAL A 301 13.59 5.59 16.15
C VAL A 301 13.62 4.63 17.34
N LEU A 302 13.17 5.09 18.51
CA LEU A 302 13.18 4.27 19.72
C LEU A 302 12.06 3.24 19.68
N VAL A 303 12.45 1.97 19.79
CA VAL A 303 11.57 0.81 19.79
C VAL A 303 11.80 0.04 21.08
N GLY A 304 12.89 -0.72 21.19
CA GLY A 304 13.29 -1.35 22.45
C GLY A 304 13.72 -0.31 23.49
N GLY A 305 14.38 0.77 23.05
CA GLY A 305 14.76 1.91 23.90
C GLY A 305 13.59 2.75 24.40
N SER A 306 12.38 2.56 23.86
CA SER A 306 11.17 3.25 24.36
C SER A 306 10.86 2.89 25.82
N GLY A 307 11.23 1.69 26.26
CA GLY A 307 10.90 1.16 27.58
C GLY A 307 9.57 0.40 27.64
N MET A 308 8.89 0.19 26.52
CA MET A 308 7.74 -0.71 26.45
C MET A 308 8.22 -2.17 26.58
N PRO A 309 7.75 -2.95 27.59
CA PRO A 309 8.26 -4.30 27.85
C PRO A 309 8.19 -5.25 26.65
N GLU A 310 7.09 -5.20 25.88
CA GLU A 310 6.85 -6.06 24.72
C GLU A 310 7.82 -5.80 23.57
N LEU A 311 8.41 -4.60 23.50
CA LEU A 311 9.33 -4.20 22.45
C LEU A 311 10.79 -4.37 22.86
N LYS A 312 11.05 -4.84 24.08
CA LYS A 312 12.40 -5.08 24.60
C LYS A 312 13.18 -5.99 23.64
N GLY A 313 14.41 -5.59 23.30
CA GLY A 313 15.28 -6.36 22.41
C GLY A 313 15.04 -6.14 20.92
N ILE A 314 14.00 -5.37 20.53
CA ILE A 314 13.87 -4.89 19.16
C ILE A 314 14.82 -3.69 18.96
N PRO A 315 15.66 -3.66 17.91
CA PRO A 315 16.60 -2.58 17.67
C PRO A 315 15.93 -1.22 17.45
N ASP A 316 16.59 -0.12 17.86
CA ASP A 316 16.11 1.25 17.70
C ASP A 316 16.39 1.80 16.29
N THR A 317 15.84 1.10 15.30
CA THR A 317 16.08 1.29 13.86
C THR A 317 14.75 1.38 13.11
N VAL A 318 14.74 1.86 11.87
CA VAL A 318 13.51 1.87 11.03
C VAL A 318 13.00 0.45 10.79
N LYS A 319 13.90 -0.51 10.59
CA LYS A 319 13.56 -1.93 10.53
C LYS A 319 12.92 -2.42 11.83
N GLY A 320 13.47 -2.07 12.99
CA GLY A 320 12.90 -2.39 14.29
C GLY A 320 11.50 -1.80 14.48
N TRP A 321 11.27 -0.58 13.99
CA TRP A 321 9.98 0.09 14.05
C TRP A 321 8.90 -0.67 13.27
N SER A 322 9.22 -1.16 12.08
CA SER A 322 8.31 -2.03 11.32
C SER A 322 8.01 -3.36 12.05
N ARG A 323 9.03 -3.96 12.70
CA ARG A 323 8.87 -5.20 13.47
C ARG A 323 7.96 -4.99 14.69
N ALA A 324 8.05 -3.84 15.34
CA ALA A 324 7.21 -3.51 16.50
C ALA A 324 5.73 -3.44 16.13
N PHE A 325 5.38 -2.80 15.01
CA PHE A 325 3.99 -2.78 14.53
C PHE A 325 3.42 -4.18 14.31
N ARG A 326 4.17 -5.02 13.60
CA ARG A 326 3.78 -6.41 13.38
C ARG A 326 3.65 -7.19 14.68
N LEU A 327 4.65 -7.09 15.56
CA LEU A 327 4.64 -7.79 16.84
C LEU A 327 3.40 -7.42 17.67
N LEU A 328 3.14 -6.13 17.83
CA LEU A 328 1.98 -5.66 18.60
C LEU A 328 0.66 -6.09 17.93
N ARG A 329 0.56 -6.02 16.60
CA ARG A 329 -0.61 -6.54 15.86
C ARG A 329 -0.82 -8.03 16.14
N ASP A 330 0.22 -8.85 15.98
CA ASP A 330 0.14 -10.30 16.16
C ASP A 330 -0.24 -10.67 17.61
N LEU A 331 0.24 -9.91 18.61
CA LEU A 331 -0.09 -10.11 20.02
C LEU A 331 -1.52 -9.72 20.38
N TYR A 332 -1.98 -8.55 19.92
CA TYR A 332 -3.20 -7.92 20.45
C TYR A 332 -4.39 -7.99 19.50
N ALA A 333 -4.18 -7.89 18.20
CA ALA A 333 -5.25 -7.86 17.21
C ALA A 333 -4.82 -8.54 15.89
N PRO A 334 -4.64 -9.87 15.88
CA PRO A 334 -4.11 -10.60 14.72
C PRO A 334 -4.96 -10.48 13.45
N HIS A 335 -6.22 -10.06 13.56
CA HIS A 335 -7.11 -9.81 12.44
C HIS A 335 -6.87 -8.46 11.75
N VAL A 336 -6.12 -7.54 12.35
CA VAL A 336 -5.84 -6.21 11.78
C VAL A 336 -4.85 -6.34 10.62
N ILE A 337 -5.24 -5.76 9.48
CA ILE A 337 -4.43 -5.65 8.26
C ILE A 337 -3.47 -4.48 8.42
N LEU A 338 -2.18 -4.71 8.20
CA LEU A 338 -1.16 -3.65 8.24
C LEU A 338 -0.84 -3.15 6.84
N ALA A 339 -0.80 -1.83 6.70
CA ALA A 339 -0.51 -1.19 5.43
C ALA A 339 0.60 -0.13 5.59
N ALA A 340 1.67 -0.27 4.82
CA ALA A 340 2.80 0.66 4.82
C ALA A 340 2.64 1.75 3.76
N ASN A 341 3.23 2.93 3.96
CA ASN A 341 3.13 4.04 3.02
C ASN A 341 4.52 4.45 2.47
N PRO A 342 4.97 3.86 1.36
CA PRO A 342 6.14 4.38 0.64
C PRO A 342 5.87 5.80 0.10
N SER A 343 6.69 6.77 0.51
CA SER A 343 6.59 8.16 0.07
C SER A 343 7.29 8.36 -1.28
N ALA A 344 6.69 9.12 -2.19
CA ALA A 344 7.18 9.26 -3.56
C ALA A 344 7.93 10.58 -3.86
N TRP A 345 8.44 11.28 -2.83
CA TRP A 345 8.97 12.65 -3.02
C TRP A 345 10.14 12.75 -4.00
N ASP A 346 10.94 11.69 -4.11
CA ASP A 346 12.05 11.54 -5.06
C ASP A 346 11.89 10.25 -5.88
N TRP A 347 10.75 10.12 -6.58
CA TRP A 347 10.35 8.88 -7.25
C TRP A 347 11.24 8.46 -8.44
N HIS A 348 12.13 9.34 -8.92
CA HIS A 348 13.16 9.01 -9.91
C HIS A 348 14.52 8.67 -9.28
N GLY A 349 14.75 9.10 -8.05
CA GLY A 349 16.03 8.93 -7.37
C GLY A 349 15.96 7.86 -6.30
N ARG A 350 16.29 8.23 -5.06
CA ARG A 350 16.40 7.27 -3.95
C ARG A 350 15.06 6.76 -3.47
N MET A 351 13.94 7.35 -3.89
CA MET A 351 12.59 6.90 -3.59
C MET A 351 11.88 6.35 -4.84
N SER A 352 12.63 5.79 -5.81
CA SER A 352 12.04 5.05 -6.92
C SER A 352 11.27 3.82 -6.45
N GLY A 353 10.43 3.27 -7.34
CA GLY A 353 9.63 2.10 -7.03
C GLY A 353 10.50 0.88 -6.72
N GLU A 354 11.58 0.70 -7.47
CA GLU A 354 12.58 -0.34 -7.24
C GLU A 354 13.30 -0.14 -5.90
N ALA A 355 13.71 1.09 -5.60
CA ALA A 355 14.37 1.42 -4.34
C ALA A 355 13.44 1.13 -3.16
N TRP A 356 12.18 1.56 -3.22
CA TRP A 356 11.17 1.24 -2.20
C TRP A 356 10.90 -0.25 -2.08
N GLY A 357 10.78 -0.98 -3.19
CA GLY A 357 10.66 -2.44 -3.16
C GLY A 357 11.82 -3.08 -2.38
N GLY A 358 13.05 -2.61 -2.61
CA GLY A 358 14.25 -3.02 -1.87
C GLY A 358 14.21 -2.65 -0.39
N TYR A 359 13.87 -1.40 -0.05
CA TYR A 359 13.82 -0.95 1.34
C TYR A 359 12.74 -1.64 2.14
N LEU A 360 11.51 -1.76 1.61
CA LEU A 360 10.42 -2.44 2.29
C LEU A 360 10.80 -3.91 2.57
N ASN A 361 11.39 -4.62 1.60
CA ASN A 361 11.90 -5.97 1.83
C ASN A 361 13.00 -6.01 2.89
N GLY A 362 13.98 -5.10 2.83
CA GLY A 362 15.06 -5.02 3.81
C GLY A 362 14.57 -4.77 5.23
N MET A 363 13.53 -3.95 5.36
CA MET A 363 12.83 -3.65 6.61
C MET A 363 11.88 -4.77 7.06
N GLU A 364 11.66 -5.83 6.28
CA GLU A 364 10.67 -6.90 6.56
C GLU A 364 9.21 -6.42 6.45
N VAL A 365 8.96 -5.44 5.58
CA VAL A 365 7.64 -4.92 5.21
C VAL A 365 7.21 -5.56 3.89
N ASN A 366 6.77 -6.82 3.97
CA ASN A 366 6.29 -7.58 2.81
C ASN A 366 5.31 -8.68 3.22
N LEU A 367 4.67 -9.30 2.21
CA LEU A 367 3.64 -10.31 2.41
C LEU A 367 4.15 -11.56 3.15
N GLN A 368 5.42 -11.93 2.94
CA GLN A 368 6.03 -13.09 3.61
C GLN A 368 6.27 -12.82 5.10
N ASN A 369 6.50 -11.56 5.47
CA ASN A 369 6.69 -11.14 6.84
C ASN A 369 5.41 -10.58 7.45
N GLY A 370 4.22 -10.86 6.90
CA GLY A 370 2.94 -10.56 7.54
C GLY A 370 2.48 -9.11 7.48
N TRP A 371 3.08 -8.28 6.62
CA TRP A 371 2.47 -7.05 6.14
C TRP A 371 1.53 -7.37 4.99
N ASP A 372 0.47 -6.58 4.83
CA ASP A 372 -0.66 -7.01 4.02
C ASP A 372 -0.85 -6.13 2.77
N LEU A 373 -0.65 -4.81 2.88
CA LEU A 373 -0.85 -3.83 1.82
C LEU A 373 0.28 -2.78 1.79
N PHE A 374 0.43 -2.09 0.66
CA PHE A 374 1.12 -0.80 0.62
C PHE A 374 0.19 0.30 0.10
N ILE A 375 0.50 1.54 0.43
CA ILE A 375 -0.35 2.70 0.17
C ILE A 375 0.49 3.78 -0.50
N THR A 376 -0.07 4.42 -1.52
CA THR A 376 0.61 5.46 -2.29
C THR A 376 -0.37 6.58 -2.64
N GLN A 377 0.18 7.78 -2.78
CA GLN A 377 -0.56 8.97 -3.16
C GLN A 377 -0.47 9.16 -4.67
N LEU A 378 -1.64 9.29 -5.31
CA LEU A 378 -1.71 9.61 -6.73
C LEU A 378 -1.42 11.09 -7.00
N HIS A 379 -1.42 11.97 -6.02
CA HIS A 379 -1.03 13.37 -6.19
C HIS A 379 -0.77 14.00 -4.82
N ASP A 380 -0.15 15.18 -4.83
CA ASP A 380 -0.09 16.04 -3.66
C ASP A 380 -1.41 16.80 -3.54
N TRP A 381 -2.26 16.35 -2.61
CA TRP A 381 -3.60 16.88 -2.38
C TRP A 381 -3.59 18.40 -2.06
N ASP A 382 -2.51 18.92 -1.46
CA ASP A 382 -2.37 20.35 -1.15
C ASP A 382 -2.33 21.24 -2.40
N ARG A 383 -2.04 20.68 -3.59
CA ARG A 383 -2.10 21.44 -4.87
C ARG A 383 -3.52 21.68 -5.38
N GLY A 384 -4.48 20.81 -5.04
CA GLY A 384 -5.87 20.92 -5.52
C GLY A 384 -6.70 21.94 -4.75
N GLN A 385 -6.28 22.29 -3.52
CA GLN A 385 -6.96 23.30 -2.71
C GLN A 385 -6.70 24.72 -3.24
N ALA A 386 -7.54 25.19 -4.16
CA ALA A 386 -7.66 26.61 -4.44
C ALA A 386 -8.19 27.35 -3.19
N ARG A 387 -7.32 27.69 -2.24
CA ARG A 387 -7.73 28.46 -1.07
C ARG A 387 -8.13 29.88 -1.48
N ASN A 388 -9.31 30.31 -1.00
CA ASN A 388 -9.89 31.65 -1.11
C ASN A 388 -8.85 32.76 -1.33
N GLY A 389 -8.79 33.29 -2.56
CA GLY A 389 -8.00 34.48 -2.91
C GLY A 389 -6.77 34.21 -3.79
N ALA A 390 -6.23 32.99 -3.82
CA ALA A 390 -5.30 32.60 -4.88
C ALA A 390 -6.15 32.26 -6.11
N LYS A 391 -6.13 33.10 -7.15
CA LYS A 391 -6.76 32.81 -8.45
C LYS A 391 -6.43 31.37 -8.83
N ALA A 392 -7.41 30.47 -8.78
CA ALA A 392 -7.23 29.06 -9.13
C ALA A 392 -6.72 29.03 -10.58
N LYS A 393 -5.41 28.88 -10.72
CA LYS A 393 -4.70 28.93 -11.99
C LYS A 393 -4.19 27.55 -12.36
N TYR A 394 -4.78 26.51 -11.80
CA TYR A 394 -4.43 25.16 -12.17
C TYR A 394 -5.42 24.69 -13.24
N PRO A 395 -4.94 24.34 -14.45
CA PRO A 395 -5.79 23.65 -15.42
C PRO A 395 -6.32 22.34 -14.80
N PRO A 396 -7.46 21.81 -15.29
CA PRO A 396 -7.92 20.50 -14.86
C PRO A 396 -6.79 19.49 -15.07
N TYR A 397 -6.59 18.58 -14.12
CA TYR A 397 -5.65 17.48 -14.25
C TYR A 397 -5.92 16.72 -15.55
N THR A 398 -4.92 16.62 -16.43
CA THR A 398 -4.95 15.81 -17.66
C THR A 398 -4.15 14.52 -17.47
N GLU A 399 -4.31 13.48 -18.30
CA GLU A 399 -3.44 12.29 -18.18
C GLU A 399 -1.93 12.61 -18.16
N ALA A 400 -1.50 13.72 -18.78
CA ALA A 400 -0.13 14.20 -18.78
C ALA A 400 0.27 15.07 -17.56
N ASP A 401 -0.72 15.56 -16.79
CA ASP A 401 -0.54 16.41 -15.60
C ASP A 401 -0.98 15.72 -14.29
N THR A 402 -1.64 14.55 -14.38
CA THR A 402 -2.54 13.99 -13.35
C THR A 402 -1.85 13.47 -12.11
N VAL A 403 -0.54 13.59 -12.06
CA VAL A 403 0.16 13.46 -10.81
C VAL A 403 1.22 14.53 -10.76
N SER A 404 0.97 15.65 -10.08
CA SER A 404 1.96 16.72 -9.88
C SER A 404 3.38 16.24 -9.51
N ARG A 405 3.45 15.06 -8.88
CA ARG A 405 4.66 14.35 -8.49
C ARG A 405 5.20 13.40 -9.57
N PHE A 406 4.35 12.65 -10.27
CA PHE A 406 4.69 11.53 -11.17
C PHE A 406 4.45 11.86 -12.65
N GLU A 407 3.97 13.06 -12.97
CA GLU A 407 3.57 13.54 -14.30
C GLU A 407 2.30 12.86 -14.82
N SER A 408 2.24 11.52 -14.88
CA SER A 408 1.10 10.77 -15.41
C SER A 408 0.69 9.58 -14.53
N VAL A 409 -0.51 9.06 -14.79
CA VAL A 409 -0.97 7.79 -14.19
C VAL A 409 -0.07 6.62 -14.60
N ASP A 410 0.47 6.61 -15.82
CA ASP A 410 1.33 5.52 -16.31
C ASP A 410 2.69 5.52 -15.62
N ASN A 411 3.25 6.70 -15.33
CA ASN A 411 4.46 6.83 -14.51
C ASN A 411 4.22 6.37 -13.06
N TRP A 412 3.07 6.73 -12.50
CA TRP A 412 2.68 6.23 -11.18
C TRP A 412 2.50 4.71 -11.15
N CYS A 413 1.88 4.13 -12.19
CA CYS A 413 1.79 2.68 -12.37
C CYS A 413 3.18 2.05 -12.49
N SER A 414 4.09 2.67 -13.25
CA SER A 414 5.47 2.22 -13.40
C SER A 414 6.26 2.24 -12.09
N TRP A 415 5.97 3.20 -11.21
CA TRP A 415 6.58 3.27 -9.88
C TRP A 415 5.96 2.28 -8.87
N THR A 416 4.66 2.04 -8.92
CA THR A 416 3.99 1.10 -7.99
C THR A 416 4.30 -0.37 -8.30
N LYS A 417 4.44 -0.71 -9.58
CA LYS A 417 4.70 -2.07 -10.04
C LYS A 417 5.91 -2.75 -9.36
N PRO A 418 7.13 -2.19 -9.37
CA PRO A 418 8.28 -2.83 -8.73
C PRO A 418 8.12 -2.98 -7.20
N ILE A 419 7.34 -2.11 -6.54
CA ILE A 419 7.01 -2.27 -5.11
C ILE A 419 6.13 -3.51 -4.91
N HIS A 420 5.09 -3.66 -5.72
CA HIS A 420 4.22 -4.84 -5.71
C HIS A 420 5.02 -6.13 -5.98
N GLU A 421 5.83 -6.14 -7.04
CA GLU A 421 6.63 -7.31 -7.43
C GLU A 421 7.64 -7.71 -6.35
N ALA A 422 8.30 -6.73 -5.72
CA ALA A 422 9.26 -6.99 -4.67
C ALA A 422 8.61 -7.50 -3.37
N THR A 423 7.48 -6.93 -2.97
CA THR A 423 6.88 -7.17 -1.64
C THR A 423 5.75 -8.21 -1.65
N GLY A 424 5.17 -8.48 -2.81
CA GLY A 424 3.95 -9.28 -2.99
C GLY A 424 2.68 -8.62 -2.43
N MET A 425 2.76 -7.41 -1.89
CA MET A 425 1.62 -6.69 -1.32
C MET A 425 0.85 -5.95 -2.40
N TRP A 426 -0.47 -5.82 -2.26
CA TRP A 426 -1.27 -4.97 -3.15
C TRP A 426 -1.21 -3.50 -2.75
N GLY A 427 -1.16 -2.64 -3.74
CA GLY A 427 -1.15 -1.19 -3.61
C GLY A 427 -2.55 -0.60 -3.47
N VAL A 428 -2.65 0.51 -2.73
CA VAL A 428 -3.87 1.29 -2.56
C VAL A 428 -3.56 2.75 -2.90
N ALA A 429 -4.35 3.37 -3.77
CA ALA A 429 -4.25 4.81 -4.03
C ALA A 429 -5.06 5.59 -3.00
N TRP A 430 -4.36 6.42 -2.22
CA TRP A 430 -4.88 7.23 -1.12
C TRP A 430 -4.00 8.48 -1.00
N GLN A 431 -4.47 9.68 -0.66
CA GLN A 431 -5.82 10.09 -0.31
C GLN A 431 -6.40 10.85 -1.51
N LEU A 432 -7.45 10.29 -2.13
CA LEU A 432 -8.08 10.92 -3.29
C LEU A 432 -9.12 11.95 -2.83
N PRO A 433 -9.17 13.15 -3.45
CA PRO A 433 -10.13 14.21 -3.11
C PRO A 433 -11.54 13.82 -3.54
N GLN A 434 -12.52 14.39 -2.84
CA GLN A 434 -13.94 14.18 -3.15
C GLN A 434 -14.52 15.26 -4.09
N GLY A 435 -13.71 16.26 -4.46
CA GLY A 435 -14.10 17.31 -5.42
C GLY A 435 -14.34 16.79 -6.84
N ASN A 436 -15.03 17.61 -7.64
CA ASN A 436 -15.28 17.39 -9.06
C ASN A 436 -15.33 18.73 -9.82
N TRP A 437 -15.25 18.68 -11.15
CA TRP A 437 -15.44 19.80 -12.09
C TRP A 437 -16.80 19.72 -12.80
N THR A 438 -17.71 18.91 -12.28
CA THR A 438 -18.95 18.56 -12.98
C THR A 438 -20.13 19.38 -12.48
N TYR A 439 -20.30 19.50 -11.16
CA TYR A 439 -21.45 20.17 -10.55
C TYR A 439 -21.17 21.62 -10.20
N ALA A 440 -22.16 22.48 -10.42
CA ALA A 440 -22.10 23.89 -10.10
C ALA A 440 -21.89 24.16 -8.60
N THR A 441 -22.37 23.27 -7.73
CA THR A 441 -22.11 23.25 -6.28
C THR A 441 -20.62 23.34 -5.96
N VAL A 442 -19.76 22.71 -6.76
CA VAL A 442 -18.31 22.69 -6.56
C VAL A 442 -17.69 23.91 -7.23
N ASP A 443 -17.71 25.04 -6.54
CA ASP A 443 -17.30 26.35 -7.08
C ASP A 443 -15.95 26.86 -6.54
N GLY A 444 -15.26 26.07 -5.70
CA GLY A 444 -13.99 26.41 -5.08
C GLY A 444 -14.12 27.22 -3.79
N SER A 445 -15.33 27.47 -3.30
CA SER A 445 -15.54 28.03 -1.97
C SER A 445 -15.19 27.02 -0.86
N ASP A 446 -15.17 27.49 0.39
CA ASP A 446 -14.88 26.66 1.56
C ASP A 446 -15.87 25.48 1.64
N GLY A 447 -15.36 24.24 1.69
CA GLY A 447 -16.15 23.01 1.63
C GLY A 447 -16.62 22.59 0.25
N HIS A 448 -16.33 23.34 -0.81
CA HIS A 448 -16.71 23.03 -2.19
C HIS A 448 -15.50 23.06 -3.12
N ALA A 449 -14.37 22.53 -2.63
CA ALA A 449 -13.11 22.52 -3.36
C ALA A 449 -13.22 21.75 -4.68
N MET A 450 -12.76 22.37 -5.76
CA MET A 450 -12.72 21.77 -7.09
C MET A 450 -11.49 20.87 -7.27
N ASP A 451 -11.71 19.68 -7.80
CA ASP A 451 -10.68 18.73 -8.21
C ASP A 451 -11.26 17.88 -9.35
N ASN A 452 -10.47 17.32 -10.27
CA ASN A 452 -10.99 16.46 -11.34
C ASN A 452 -10.30 15.09 -11.41
N VAL A 453 -9.56 14.70 -10.37
CA VAL A 453 -9.02 13.34 -10.22
C VAL A 453 -10.17 12.33 -10.20
N THR A 454 -11.32 12.67 -9.61
CA THR A 454 -12.47 11.75 -9.60
C THR A 454 -13.03 11.51 -11.01
N GLU A 455 -13.17 12.55 -11.84
CA GLU A 455 -13.49 12.43 -13.27
C GLU A 455 -12.47 11.56 -14.01
N LEU A 456 -11.18 11.83 -13.82
CA LEU A 456 -10.12 11.06 -14.46
C LEU A 456 -10.24 9.56 -14.17
N LEU A 457 -10.56 9.20 -12.92
CA LEU A 457 -10.58 7.82 -12.47
C LEU A 457 -11.89 7.10 -12.83
N LEU A 458 -13.04 7.78 -12.75
CA LEU A 458 -14.36 7.15 -12.86
C LEU A 458 -15.17 7.50 -14.11
N GLU A 459 -14.93 8.65 -14.75
CA GLU A 459 -15.73 9.07 -15.91
C GLU A 459 -15.45 8.17 -17.12
N ASN A 460 -16.50 7.91 -17.93
CA ASN A 460 -16.45 7.07 -19.12
C ASN A 460 -16.09 5.58 -18.89
N HIS A 461 -16.09 5.08 -17.65
CA HIS A 461 -15.97 3.64 -17.38
C HIS A 461 -17.12 2.85 -18.05
N PRO A 462 -16.88 1.73 -18.77
CA PRO A 462 -15.63 0.95 -18.87
C PRO A 462 -14.70 1.31 -20.03
N LYS A 463 -14.98 2.38 -20.80
CA LYS A 463 -14.04 2.84 -21.84
C LYS A 463 -12.78 3.45 -21.24
N ASN A 464 -12.91 4.09 -20.09
CA ASN A 464 -11.77 4.49 -19.27
C ASN A 464 -11.13 3.26 -18.64
N ARG A 465 -9.85 3.03 -18.95
CA ARG A 465 -9.09 1.83 -18.55
C ARG A 465 -8.10 2.10 -17.41
N VAL A 466 -8.19 3.23 -16.71
CA VAL A 466 -7.26 3.58 -15.62
C VAL A 466 -7.22 2.49 -14.54
N ALA A 467 -8.38 2.02 -14.08
CA ALA A 467 -8.44 0.94 -13.09
C ALA A 467 -7.74 -0.34 -13.59
N GLU A 468 -7.92 -0.73 -14.86
CA GLU A 468 -7.24 -1.90 -15.43
C GLU A 468 -5.72 -1.74 -15.47
N ARG A 469 -5.22 -0.55 -15.82
CA ARG A 469 -3.78 -0.23 -15.79
C ARG A 469 -3.23 -0.33 -14.37
N MET A 470 -3.95 0.18 -13.38
CA MET A 470 -3.56 0.11 -11.98
C MET A 470 -3.59 -1.34 -11.45
N VAL A 471 -4.56 -2.17 -11.84
CA VAL A 471 -4.53 -3.62 -11.52
C VAL A 471 -3.26 -4.27 -12.07
N ALA A 472 -2.89 -3.95 -13.32
CA ALA A 472 -1.68 -4.48 -13.94
C ALA A 472 -0.38 -4.01 -13.28
N SER A 473 -0.40 -2.91 -12.52
CA SER A 473 0.71 -2.44 -11.70
C SER A 473 0.65 -2.89 -10.24
N GLY A 474 -0.28 -3.80 -9.89
CA GLY A 474 -0.39 -4.34 -8.53
C GLY A 474 -1.16 -3.45 -7.56
N VAL A 475 -2.06 -2.59 -8.05
CA VAL A 475 -2.92 -1.73 -7.24
C VAL A 475 -4.37 -2.23 -7.30
N CYS A 476 -5.05 -2.28 -6.17
CA CYS A 476 -6.39 -2.87 -6.07
C CYS A 476 -7.51 -1.92 -5.64
N MET A 477 -7.19 -0.69 -5.20
CA MET A 477 -8.19 0.15 -4.57
C MET A 477 -7.90 1.65 -4.67
N TRP A 478 -8.97 2.43 -4.73
CA TRP A 478 -9.02 3.87 -4.53
C TRP A 478 -9.70 4.21 -3.21
N ILE A 479 -9.10 5.09 -2.40
CA ILE A 479 -9.73 5.64 -1.20
C ILE A 479 -9.92 7.14 -1.36
N TYR A 480 -11.20 7.53 -1.46
CA TYR A 480 -11.62 8.92 -1.44
C TYR A 480 -11.76 9.39 0.01
N SER A 481 -11.11 10.49 0.36
CA SER A 481 -11.15 11.02 1.72
C SER A 481 -11.09 12.54 1.70
N LEU A 482 -11.50 13.16 2.80
CA LEU A 482 -11.81 14.58 2.80
C LEU A 482 -10.58 15.42 2.49
N GLY A 483 -9.45 15.17 3.17
CA GLY A 483 -8.28 16.05 3.15
C GLY A 483 -8.68 17.49 3.53
N GLY A 484 -8.19 18.03 4.65
CA GLY A 484 -8.51 19.41 5.11
C GLY A 484 -9.92 19.94 4.77
N ASP A 485 -10.03 21.14 4.21
CA ASP A 485 -11.30 21.85 3.89
C ASP A 485 -11.88 21.51 2.49
N GLY A 486 -11.69 20.26 2.01
CA GLY A 486 -12.16 19.81 0.69
C GLY A 486 -13.69 19.67 0.58
N ALA A 487 -14.17 19.38 -0.65
CA ALA A 487 -15.54 18.92 -0.86
C ALA A 487 -15.83 17.64 -0.07
N ASN A 488 -17.09 17.45 0.32
CA ASN A 488 -17.55 16.32 1.09
C ASN A 488 -18.68 15.58 0.36
N VAL A 489 -18.72 14.27 0.49
CA VAL A 489 -19.85 13.45 0.01
C VAL A 489 -21.12 13.61 0.85
N THR A 490 -21.10 14.41 1.91
CA THR A 490 -22.28 14.80 2.69
C THR A 490 -22.46 16.32 2.68
N ASP A 491 -23.61 16.81 3.13
CA ASP A 491 -23.88 18.24 3.39
C ASP A 491 -23.17 18.70 4.67
N ALA A 492 -21.84 18.75 4.67
CA ALA A 492 -21.08 19.11 5.86
C ALA A 492 -21.18 20.60 6.15
N LYS A 493 -21.39 21.42 5.11
CA LYS A 493 -21.61 22.86 5.23
C LYS A 493 -23.02 23.24 5.66
N LYS A 494 -24.00 22.33 5.55
CA LYS A 494 -25.41 22.52 5.93
C LYS A 494 -26.07 23.64 5.13
N ASP A 495 -25.68 23.77 3.87
CA ASP A 495 -26.25 24.73 2.93
C ASP A 495 -27.22 24.08 1.93
N GLY A 496 -27.36 22.75 2.00
CA GLY A 496 -28.32 21.99 1.21
C GLY A 496 -27.92 21.92 -0.26
N ILE A 497 -28.91 21.95 -1.16
CA ILE A 497 -28.62 21.92 -2.60
C ILE A 497 -28.26 23.34 -3.05
N THR A 498 -26.97 23.59 -3.29
CA THR A 498 -26.50 24.84 -3.89
C THR A 498 -26.22 24.67 -5.38
N ASN A 499 -26.43 25.74 -6.16
CA ASN A 499 -26.17 25.77 -7.61
C ASN A 499 -25.73 27.18 -8.01
N PRO A 500 -24.58 27.67 -7.50
CA PRO A 500 -24.08 28.99 -7.84
C PRO A 500 -23.74 29.09 -9.33
N LYS A 501 -23.38 30.30 -9.79
CA LYS A 501 -22.83 30.44 -11.14
C LYS A 501 -21.58 29.56 -11.24
N PRO A 502 -21.47 28.64 -12.22
CA PRO A 502 -20.34 27.73 -12.32
C PRO A 502 -19.01 28.50 -12.40
N TYR A 503 -18.01 28.00 -11.66
CA TYR A 503 -16.65 28.49 -11.78
C TYR A 503 -16.12 28.26 -13.22
N PRO A 504 -15.31 29.17 -13.81
CA PRO A 504 -14.75 28.96 -15.14
C PRO A 504 -14.03 27.61 -15.28
N GLY A 505 -14.51 26.75 -16.19
CA GLY A 505 -13.98 25.40 -16.42
C GLY A 505 -14.86 24.29 -15.85
N ASN A 506 -15.68 24.57 -14.84
CA ASN A 506 -16.68 23.63 -14.34
C ASN A 506 -17.80 23.42 -15.39
N LYS A 507 -18.26 22.17 -15.58
CA LYS A 507 -19.31 21.80 -16.55
C LYS A 507 -20.69 22.38 -16.18
N GLY A 508 -20.88 22.84 -14.95
CA GLY A 508 -22.06 23.57 -14.50
C GLY A 508 -23.33 22.74 -14.40
N LYS A 509 -23.22 21.42 -14.20
CA LYS A 509 -24.41 20.59 -13.97
C LYS A 509 -25.06 20.99 -12.66
N LYS A 510 -26.40 20.98 -12.63
CA LYS A 510 -27.12 21.26 -11.39
C LYS A 510 -27.07 20.07 -10.46
N SER A 511 -26.74 20.30 -9.19
CA SER A 511 -26.83 19.26 -8.17
C SER A 511 -28.29 18.96 -7.84
N GLU A 512 -28.55 17.68 -7.61
CA GLU A 512 -29.83 17.14 -7.10
C GLU A 512 -29.68 16.63 -5.65
N TYR A 513 -28.47 16.64 -5.11
CA TYR A 513 -28.14 16.13 -3.77
C TYR A 513 -27.55 17.26 -2.93
N PRO A 514 -27.80 17.28 -1.62
CA PRO A 514 -27.21 18.27 -0.73
C PRO A 514 -25.73 18.00 -0.41
N ASP A 515 -25.15 16.94 -0.99
CA ASP A 515 -23.73 16.63 -0.80
C ASP A 515 -22.87 17.82 -1.28
N ASP A 516 -21.81 18.17 -0.54
CA ASP A 516 -20.95 19.30 -0.89
C ASP A 516 -20.20 19.06 -2.24
N ASP A 517 -20.08 17.81 -2.69
CA ASP A 517 -19.60 17.40 -4.03
C ASP A 517 -20.71 17.40 -5.11
N GLY A 518 -21.93 17.83 -4.80
CA GLY A 518 -23.09 17.79 -5.69
C GLY A 518 -23.62 16.38 -5.98
N GLY A 519 -23.24 15.37 -5.19
CA GLY A 519 -23.62 13.97 -5.36
C GLY A 519 -22.81 13.23 -6.43
N TYR A 520 -21.65 13.76 -6.81
CA TYR A 520 -20.83 13.19 -7.88
C TYR A 520 -20.33 11.78 -7.55
N LEU A 521 -19.66 11.60 -6.41
CA LEU A 521 -19.10 10.30 -6.02
C LEU A 521 -20.19 9.26 -5.77
N ARG A 522 -21.32 9.67 -5.20
CA ARG A 522 -22.52 8.83 -5.05
C ARG A 522 -22.93 8.19 -6.37
N LEU A 523 -23.09 9.01 -7.40
CA LEU A 523 -23.59 8.57 -8.70
C LEU A 523 -22.52 7.84 -9.51
N LYS A 524 -21.28 8.31 -9.51
CA LYS A 524 -20.18 7.70 -10.26
C LYS A 524 -19.66 6.41 -9.64
N GLY A 525 -19.62 6.31 -8.31
CA GLY A 525 -19.35 5.05 -7.63
C GLY A 525 -20.39 3.99 -7.99
N ALA A 526 -21.68 4.35 -7.98
CA ALA A 526 -22.76 3.47 -8.42
C ALA A 526 -22.65 3.07 -9.91
N GLU A 527 -22.30 4.00 -10.79
CA GLU A 527 -22.09 3.72 -12.21
C GLU A 527 -20.95 2.73 -12.44
N TYR A 528 -19.81 2.92 -11.76
CA TYR A 528 -18.65 2.04 -11.83
C TYR A 528 -19.00 0.58 -11.47
N PHE A 529 -19.75 0.36 -10.38
CA PHE A 529 -20.12 -0.98 -9.91
C PHE A 529 -21.17 -1.70 -10.76
N ARG A 530 -21.65 -1.09 -11.86
CA ARG A 530 -22.42 -1.82 -12.88
C ARG A 530 -21.54 -2.77 -13.70
N ASN A 531 -20.26 -2.41 -13.89
CA ASN A 531 -19.27 -3.17 -14.65
C ASN A 531 -17.87 -3.07 -14.01
N PRO A 532 -17.68 -3.42 -12.73
CA PRO A 532 -16.41 -3.17 -12.06
C PRO A 532 -15.28 -4.00 -12.66
N VAL A 533 -14.05 -3.46 -12.63
CA VAL A 533 -12.87 -4.16 -13.16
C VAL A 533 -12.56 -5.38 -12.27
N PRO A 534 -12.54 -6.61 -12.81
CA PRO A 534 -12.20 -7.80 -12.02
C PRO A 534 -10.70 -7.84 -11.69
N ILE A 535 -10.36 -8.36 -10.51
CA ILE A 535 -8.96 -8.70 -10.13
C ILE A 535 -8.82 -10.22 -10.02
N LEU A 536 -9.45 -10.84 -9.02
CA LEU A 536 -9.53 -12.30 -8.84
C LEU A 536 -10.92 -12.86 -9.17
N GLY A 537 -11.95 -12.00 -9.18
CA GLY A 537 -13.34 -12.40 -9.31
C GLY A 537 -13.73 -12.83 -10.73
N LYS A 538 -14.67 -13.76 -10.81
CA LYS A 538 -15.47 -13.96 -12.04
C LYS A 538 -16.34 -12.71 -12.25
N PRO A 539 -16.71 -12.34 -13.50
CA PRO A 539 -17.59 -11.21 -13.74
C PRO A 539 -18.84 -11.27 -12.86
N ILE A 540 -19.24 -10.15 -12.23
CA ILE A 540 -20.49 -10.10 -11.46
C ILE A 540 -21.60 -10.53 -12.41
N ALA A 541 -22.27 -11.65 -12.11
CA ALA A 541 -23.47 -12.04 -12.82
C ALA A 541 -24.47 -10.90 -12.60
N GLN A 542 -24.63 -10.04 -13.62
CA GLN A 542 -25.68 -9.04 -13.62
C GLN A 542 -26.96 -9.84 -13.42
N LYS A 543 -27.63 -9.67 -12.27
CA LYS A 543 -28.97 -10.17 -12.08
C LYS A 543 -29.78 -9.49 -13.16
N GLY A 544 -29.96 -10.17 -14.29
CA GLY A 544 -30.73 -9.67 -15.40
C GLY A 544 -32.03 -9.19 -14.82
N LYS A 545 -32.33 -7.89 -14.99
CA LYS A 545 -33.68 -7.40 -14.79
C LYS A 545 -34.56 -8.36 -15.59
N LYS A 546 -35.29 -9.22 -14.90
CA LYS A 546 -36.34 -10.04 -15.48
C LYS A 546 -37.27 -8.99 -16.09
N ALA A 547 -37.16 -8.81 -17.41
CA ALA A 547 -37.93 -7.81 -18.11
C ALA A 547 -39.39 -8.18 -17.89
N GLU A 548 -40.08 -7.42 -17.04
CA GLU A 548 -41.52 -7.33 -17.10
C GLU A 548 -41.84 -6.87 -18.52
N LYS A 549 -42.33 -7.80 -19.34
CA LYS A 549 -42.94 -7.53 -20.63
C LYS A 549 -44.17 -6.67 -20.37
N ALA A 550 -44.00 -5.36 -20.28
CA ALA A 550 -45.03 -4.42 -20.68
C ALA A 550 -45.03 -4.39 -22.22
N GLU A 551 -46.19 -4.61 -22.82
CA GLU A 551 -46.43 -4.43 -24.26
C GLU A 551 -46.09 -2.99 -24.68
N GLU A 552 -44.85 -2.76 -25.09
CA GLU A 552 -44.45 -1.50 -25.72
C GLU A 552 -44.59 -1.63 -27.24
N LYS A 553 -45.41 -0.74 -27.82
CA LYS A 553 -45.62 -0.59 -29.27
C LYS A 553 -44.26 -0.52 -30.01
N PRO A 554 -44.19 -1.01 -31.27
CA PRO A 554 -42.94 -1.09 -32.01
C PRO A 554 -42.33 0.30 -32.19
N LYS A 555 -41.19 0.55 -31.53
CA LYS A 555 -40.33 1.71 -31.79
C LYS A 555 -39.61 1.54 -33.14
N PRO A 556 -39.32 2.64 -33.85
CA PRO A 556 -38.63 2.61 -35.13
C PRO A 556 -37.24 2.00 -34.98
N LYS A 557 -36.77 1.32 -36.04
CA LYS A 557 -35.40 0.76 -36.10
C LYS A 557 -34.39 1.85 -35.74
N PRO A 558 -33.45 1.60 -34.80
CA PRO A 558 -32.36 2.52 -34.59
C PRO A 558 -31.47 2.52 -35.82
N ASP A 559 -31.10 3.72 -36.26
CA ASP A 559 -30.07 3.92 -37.27
C ASP A 559 -28.79 3.20 -36.84
N PRO A 560 -28.04 2.63 -37.80
CA PRO A 560 -26.77 1.97 -37.50
C PRO A 560 -25.82 2.96 -36.83
N VAL A 561 -25.47 2.66 -35.59
CA VAL A 561 -24.45 3.39 -34.82
C VAL A 561 -23.16 3.37 -35.63
N SER A 562 -22.73 4.56 -36.06
CA SER A 562 -21.47 4.80 -36.74
C SER A 562 -20.32 4.19 -35.93
N GLN A 563 -19.55 3.32 -36.59
CA GLN A 563 -18.28 2.81 -36.06
C GLN A 563 -17.38 4.00 -35.65
N PRO A 564 -16.61 3.90 -34.55
CA PRO A 564 -15.63 4.93 -34.23
C PRO A 564 -14.66 5.03 -35.41
N GLU A 565 -14.60 6.20 -36.02
CA GLU A 565 -13.68 6.51 -37.11
C GLU A 565 -12.27 6.07 -36.70
N ALA A 566 -11.66 5.20 -37.50
CA ALA A 566 -10.28 4.82 -37.32
C ALA A 566 -9.44 6.12 -37.29
N ARG A 567 -8.77 6.40 -36.16
CA ARG A 567 -7.85 7.54 -36.05
C ARG A 567 -6.90 7.46 -37.24
N GLN A 568 -6.96 8.43 -38.14
CA GLN A 568 -6.11 8.46 -39.32
C GLN A 568 -4.65 8.46 -38.85
N ALA A 569 -3.86 7.52 -39.35
CA ALA A 569 -2.44 7.50 -39.09
C ALA A 569 -1.83 8.77 -39.69
N VAL A 570 -1.09 9.52 -38.86
CA VAL A 570 -0.34 10.70 -39.32
C VAL A 570 0.66 10.25 -40.38
N GLN A 571 0.61 10.85 -41.57
CA GLN A 571 1.52 10.53 -42.67
C GLN A 571 2.55 11.63 -42.87
N LEU A 572 3.76 11.25 -43.26
CA LEU A 572 4.78 12.20 -43.71
C LEU A 572 4.30 12.89 -45.00
N THR A 573 4.37 14.22 -45.04
CA THR A 573 4.06 15.01 -46.25
C THR A 573 5.15 14.86 -47.30
N ASP A 574 6.40 14.71 -46.86
CA ASP A 574 7.58 14.49 -47.70
C ASP A 574 8.38 13.27 -47.20
N PRO A 575 8.44 12.16 -47.97
CA PRO A 575 9.27 11.00 -47.63
C PRO A 575 10.76 11.33 -47.46
N ALA A 576 11.27 12.38 -48.12
CA ALA A 576 12.67 12.80 -47.99
C ALA A 576 12.97 13.40 -46.61
N ALA A 577 11.97 13.96 -45.92
CA ALA A 577 12.12 14.47 -44.56
C ALA A 577 12.68 13.39 -43.63
N ARG A 578 12.22 12.13 -43.75
CA ARG A 578 12.70 11.03 -42.91
C ARG A 578 14.22 10.88 -42.97
N ALA A 579 14.83 10.97 -44.14
CA ALA A 579 16.29 10.86 -44.27
C ALA A 579 17.03 12.00 -43.54
N VAL A 580 16.52 13.23 -43.66
CA VAL A 580 17.07 14.41 -42.97
C VAL A 580 17.01 14.23 -41.46
N TRP A 581 15.86 13.83 -40.92
CA TRP A 581 15.66 13.64 -39.49
C TRP A 581 16.46 12.46 -38.93
N VAL A 582 16.65 11.39 -39.72
CA VAL A 582 17.52 10.26 -39.34
C VAL A 582 18.98 10.69 -39.21
N GLU A 583 19.50 11.50 -40.14
CA GLU A 583 20.87 12.02 -40.04
C GLU A 583 21.03 13.02 -38.88
N ARG A 584 20.01 13.85 -38.59
CA ARG A 584 20.01 14.72 -37.41
C ARG A 584 20.09 13.90 -36.11
N LEU A 585 19.26 12.87 -35.97
CA LEU A 585 19.30 11.97 -34.80
C LEU A 585 20.65 11.30 -34.67
N ARG A 586 21.21 10.81 -35.78
CA ARG A 586 22.54 10.21 -35.83
C ARG A 586 23.62 11.20 -35.36
N GLY A 587 23.54 12.46 -35.78
CA GLY A 587 24.40 13.54 -35.33
C GLY A 587 24.35 13.74 -33.81
N GLN A 588 23.14 13.84 -33.24
CA GLN A 588 22.97 14.00 -31.78
C GLN A 588 23.50 12.81 -30.98
N VAL A 589 23.34 11.58 -31.50
CA VAL A 589 23.96 10.39 -30.90
C VAL A 589 25.47 10.49 -30.87
N MET A 590 26.10 10.90 -31.98
CA MET A 590 27.56 11.07 -32.03
C MET A 590 28.05 12.12 -31.02
N VAL A 591 27.28 13.19 -30.81
CA VAL A 591 27.56 14.21 -29.79
C VAL A 591 27.52 13.62 -28.36
N GLU A 592 26.53 12.79 -28.03
CA GLU A 592 26.47 12.13 -26.71
C GLU A 592 27.64 11.16 -26.51
N LEU A 593 27.94 10.33 -27.52
CA LEU A 593 29.03 9.36 -27.45
C LEU A 593 30.40 10.05 -27.31
N ALA A 594 30.62 11.15 -28.04
CA ALA A 594 31.83 11.96 -27.89
C ALA A 594 31.97 12.54 -26.47
N ALA A 595 30.85 12.86 -25.83
CA ALA A 595 30.79 13.29 -24.44
C ALA A 595 30.80 12.13 -23.42
N LYS A 596 31.08 10.89 -23.86
CA LYS A 596 31.07 9.66 -23.05
C LYS A 596 29.74 9.39 -22.35
N ARG A 597 28.64 9.86 -22.95
CA ARG A 597 27.28 9.53 -22.51
C ARG A 597 26.75 8.47 -23.44
N GLU A 598 26.41 7.31 -22.90
CA GLU A 598 25.93 6.15 -23.64
C GLU A 598 24.40 6.14 -23.60
N PRO A 599 23.69 6.53 -24.69
CA PRO A 599 22.23 6.57 -24.70
C PRO A 599 21.64 5.18 -24.44
N GLN A 600 20.58 5.12 -23.64
CA GLN A 600 19.93 3.88 -23.24
C GLN A 600 18.48 3.90 -23.66
N PHE A 601 18.06 2.90 -24.43
CA PHE A 601 16.72 2.85 -25.01
C PHE A 601 16.23 1.40 -25.11
N ILE A 602 14.93 1.20 -25.30
CA ILE A 602 14.36 -0.13 -25.53
C ILE A 602 14.46 -0.47 -27.02
N MET A 603 15.09 -1.59 -27.34
CA MET A 603 15.18 -2.06 -28.72
C MET A 603 14.08 -3.07 -29.03
N SER A 604 13.20 -2.72 -29.96
CA SER A 604 11.93 -3.39 -30.26
C SER A 604 12.11 -4.85 -30.66
N ALA A 605 13.17 -5.17 -31.40
CA ALA A 605 13.49 -6.53 -31.83
C ALA A 605 13.76 -7.49 -30.64
N PHE A 606 14.31 -6.98 -29.54
CA PHE A 606 14.66 -7.77 -28.35
C PHE A 606 13.71 -7.53 -27.17
N LYS A 607 12.90 -6.47 -27.23
CA LYS A 607 12.08 -5.99 -26.11
C LYS A 607 12.89 -5.83 -24.82
N ALA A 608 14.15 -5.43 -24.97
CA ALA A 608 15.13 -5.32 -23.90
C ALA A 608 15.84 -3.96 -23.96
N ARG A 609 16.41 -3.56 -22.83
CA ARG A 609 17.23 -2.35 -22.75
C ARG A 609 18.53 -2.55 -23.53
N ALA A 610 18.82 -1.60 -24.41
CA ALA A 610 20.06 -1.51 -25.16
C ALA A 610 20.81 -0.24 -24.76
N ILE A 611 22.12 -0.37 -24.55
CA ILE A 611 23.05 0.74 -24.31
C ILE A 611 23.88 0.91 -25.57
N LEU A 612 23.78 2.08 -26.21
CA LEU A 612 24.59 2.42 -27.38
C LEU A 612 25.95 2.92 -26.93
N ARG A 613 26.99 2.13 -27.18
CA ARG A 613 28.37 2.38 -26.73
C ARG A 613 29.28 2.98 -27.79
N GLY A 614 28.94 2.82 -29.05
CA GLY A 614 29.72 3.32 -30.17
C GLY A 614 28.89 3.42 -31.43
N LEU A 615 29.27 4.36 -32.29
CA LEU A 615 28.73 4.54 -33.63
C LEU A 615 29.84 5.06 -34.52
N ASP A 616 30.21 4.31 -35.56
CA ASP A 616 31.27 4.71 -36.48
C ASP A 616 30.74 5.53 -37.68
N ALA A 617 31.68 6.02 -38.49
CA ALA A 617 31.37 6.78 -39.70
C ALA A 617 30.60 5.96 -40.75
N ALA A 618 30.78 4.64 -40.79
CA ALA A 618 30.04 3.73 -41.67
C ALA A 618 28.61 3.44 -41.17
N GLY A 619 28.25 3.91 -39.97
CA GLY A 619 26.96 3.71 -39.36
C GLY A 619 26.83 2.36 -38.65
N MET A 620 27.94 1.73 -38.25
CA MET A 620 27.92 0.54 -37.41
C MET A 620 27.86 0.95 -35.94
N MET A 621 26.84 0.45 -35.25
CA MET A 621 26.60 0.65 -33.82
C MET A 621 27.19 -0.50 -33.01
N THR A 622 27.80 -0.19 -31.88
CA THR A 622 28.11 -1.16 -30.82
C THR A 622 27.07 -1.03 -29.71
N LEU A 623 26.29 -2.09 -29.51
CA LEU A 623 25.18 -2.14 -28.55
C LEU A 623 25.49 -3.16 -27.45
N SER A 624 25.24 -2.80 -26.19
CA SER A 624 25.16 -3.75 -25.08
C SER A 624 23.70 -3.99 -24.74
N ILE A 625 23.20 -5.21 -24.94
CA ILE A 625 21.80 -5.56 -24.76
C ILE A 625 21.66 -6.39 -23.48
N GLU A 626 20.74 -5.99 -22.62
CA GLU A 626 20.42 -6.71 -21.39
C GLU A 626 20.03 -8.17 -21.70
N GLY A 627 20.78 -9.11 -21.13
CA GLY A 627 20.57 -10.55 -21.32
C GLY A 627 21.14 -11.15 -22.62
N ALA A 628 21.59 -10.34 -23.59
CA ALA A 628 22.12 -10.83 -24.87
C ALA A 628 23.60 -10.47 -25.13
N GLY A 629 24.22 -9.68 -24.26
CA GLY A 629 25.64 -9.30 -24.37
C GLY A 629 25.88 -8.15 -25.35
N GLU A 630 27.13 -7.99 -25.79
CA GLU A 630 27.50 -6.96 -26.77
C GLU A 630 27.34 -7.47 -28.20
N MET A 631 26.83 -6.61 -29.09
CA MET A 631 26.71 -6.90 -30.51
C MET A 631 26.91 -5.66 -31.37
N THR A 632 27.22 -5.89 -32.65
CA THR A 632 27.33 -4.84 -33.66
C THR A 632 26.13 -4.89 -34.60
N SER A 633 25.51 -3.74 -34.88
CA SER A 633 24.38 -3.64 -35.82
C SER A 633 24.49 -2.37 -36.66
N ALA A 634 24.07 -2.43 -37.92
CA ALA A 634 24.04 -1.25 -38.77
C ALA A 634 22.88 -0.32 -38.36
N TRP A 635 23.13 0.98 -38.24
CA TRP A 635 22.16 2.03 -37.88
C TRP A 635 20.88 1.94 -38.72
N LYS A 636 21.01 1.69 -40.02
CA LYS A 636 19.89 1.51 -40.95
C LYS A 636 18.94 0.33 -40.62
N ARG A 637 19.30 -0.53 -39.67
CA ARG A 637 18.45 -1.64 -39.19
C ARG A 637 17.51 -1.24 -38.05
N LEU A 638 17.67 -0.04 -37.47
CA LEU A 638 16.73 0.47 -36.47
C LEU A 638 15.36 0.69 -37.11
N SER A 639 14.32 0.14 -36.48
CA SER A 639 12.93 0.43 -36.86
C SER A 639 12.53 1.85 -36.47
N ASP A 640 11.43 2.38 -37.03
CA ASP A 640 10.93 3.71 -36.63
C ASP A 640 10.64 3.79 -35.12
N ARG A 641 10.19 2.69 -34.51
CA ARG A 641 10.00 2.59 -33.05
C ARG A 641 11.31 2.63 -32.28
N ASP A 642 12.38 2.02 -32.80
CA ASP A 642 13.71 2.10 -32.18
C ASP A 642 14.29 3.50 -32.27
N LEU A 643 14.12 4.17 -33.41
CA LEU A 643 14.51 5.56 -33.60
C LEU A 643 13.73 6.49 -32.66
N ALA A 644 12.43 6.24 -32.44
CA ALA A 644 11.62 6.97 -31.48
C ALA A 644 12.12 6.78 -30.04
N ASN A 645 12.34 5.54 -29.62
CA ASN A 645 12.85 5.25 -28.27
C ASN A 645 14.22 5.89 -28.02
N LEU A 646 15.10 5.85 -29.03
CA LEU A 646 16.41 6.49 -28.96
C LEU A 646 16.32 8.02 -28.93
N ALA A 647 15.46 8.63 -29.76
CA ALA A 647 15.23 10.08 -29.74
C ALA A 647 14.68 10.56 -28.39
N VAL A 648 13.73 9.83 -27.80
CA VAL A 648 13.21 10.09 -26.46
C VAL A 648 14.30 9.98 -25.40
N ALA A 649 15.17 8.97 -25.48
CA ALA A 649 16.29 8.80 -24.55
C ALA A 649 17.32 9.95 -24.61
N LEU A 650 17.41 10.66 -25.73
CA LEU A 650 18.28 11.82 -25.90
C LEU A 650 17.62 13.13 -25.45
N ALA A 651 16.29 13.19 -25.41
CA ALA A 651 15.53 14.41 -25.19
C ALA A 651 15.72 14.94 -23.77
N ARG A 652 16.08 16.22 -23.66
CA ARG A 652 16.15 16.96 -22.38
C ARG A 652 15.10 18.07 -22.36
N PRO A 653 14.51 18.40 -21.20
CA PRO A 653 13.41 19.38 -21.13
C PRO A 653 13.77 20.78 -21.67
N ASP A 654 15.04 21.15 -21.62
CA ASP A 654 15.58 22.47 -22.00
C ASP A 654 16.24 22.50 -23.39
N GLU A 655 16.27 21.38 -24.12
CA GLU A 655 16.90 21.27 -25.44
C GLU A 655 15.84 21.10 -26.54
N SER A 656 15.36 22.22 -27.07
CA SER A 656 14.27 22.29 -28.07
C SER A 656 14.49 21.40 -29.31
N GLU A 657 15.72 21.33 -29.81
CA GLU A 657 16.07 20.49 -30.97
C GLU A 657 15.88 19.00 -30.70
N ARG A 658 16.21 18.53 -29.49
CA ARG A 658 16.06 17.12 -29.12
C ARG A 658 14.61 16.75 -28.84
N GLN A 659 13.84 17.69 -28.31
CA GLN A 659 12.38 17.55 -28.20
C GLN A 659 11.72 17.46 -29.57
N ALA A 660 12.19 18.22 -30.56
CA ALA A 660 11.72 18.12 -31.94
C ALA A 660 12.06 16.76 -32.57
N LEU A 661 13.27 16.23 -32.32
CA LEU A 661 13.65 14.87 -32.76
C LEU A 661 12.73 13.80 -32.15
N ALA A 662 12.48 13.88 -30.84
CA ALA A 662 11.55 12.96 -30.17
C ALA A 662 10.15 13.05 -30.77
N ALA A 663 9.60 14.26 -30.93
CA ALA A 663 8.31 14.49 -31.56
C ALA A 663 8.21 13.86 -32.96
N PHE A 664 9.20 14.12 -33.82
CA PHE A 664 9.22 13.61 -35.20
C PHE A 664 9.14 12.08 -35.25
N PHE A 665 10.01 11.38 -34.50
CA PHE A 665 10.02 9.91 -34.53
C PHE A 665 8.85 9.28 -33.79
N LEU A 666 8.28 9.94 -32.77
CA LEU A 666 7.05 9.49 -32.13
C LEU A 666 5.85 9.54 -33.09
N PHE A 667 5.71 10.60 -33.90
CA PHE A 667 4.70 10.64 -34.96
C PHE A 667 4.91 9.52 -35.99
N LEU A 668 6.17 9.33 -36.43
CA LEU A 668 6.50 8.27 -37.39
C LEU A 668 6.20 6.86 -36.85
N ALA A 669 6.40 6.64 -35.54
CA ALA A 669 6.08 5.39 -34.87
C ALA A 669 4.58 5.22 -34.52
N GLY A 670 3.73 6.18 -34.86
CA GLY A 670 2.28 6.16 -34.61
C GLY A 670 1.87 6.55 -33.18
N ASP A 671 2.77 7.18 -32.42
CA ASP A 671 2.56 7.57 -31.01
C ASP A 671 2.24 9.07 -30.91
N ALA A 672 1.10 9.46 -31.49
CA ALA A 672 0.73 10.86 -31.68
C ALA A 672 0.56 11.63 -30.37
N ASP A 673 0.10 10.98 -29.29
CA ASP A 673 -0.12 11.62 -28.00
C ASP A 673 1.22 11.99 -27.34
N ALA A 674 2.18 11.06 -27.30
CA ALA A 674 3.53 11.34 -26.82
C ALA A 674 4.26 12.37 -27.71
N ALA A 675 4.07 12.29 -29.04
CA ALA A 675 4.64 13.25 -29.97
C ALA A 675 4.18 14.69 -29.69
N ARG A 676 2.88 14.89 -29.40
CA ARG A 676 2.32 16.19 -28.99
C ARG A 676 2.94 16.71 -27.69
N GLY A 677 3.20 15.83 -26.73
CA GLY A 677 3.90 16.20 -25.49
C GLY A 677 5.33 16.72 -25.75
N ALA A 678 6.08 16.08 -26.65
CA ALA A 678 7.42 16.54 -27.02
C ALA A 678 7.38 17.82 -27.88
N MET A 679 6.37 17.95 -28.75
CA MET A 679 6.13 19.16 -29.56
C MET A 679 5.98 20.42 -28.71
N LEU A 680 5.24 20.36 -27.60
CA LEU A 680 5.08 21.49 -26.68
C LEU A 680 6.41 21.99 -26.11
N LYS A 681 7.38 21.08 -25.97
CA LYS A 681 8.73 21.37 -25.44
C LYS A 681 9.73 21.73 -26.55
N ALA A 682 9.39 21.47 -27.81
CA ALA A 682 10.25 21.73 -28.97
C ALA A 682 10.36 23.22 -29.35
N GLY A 683 9.55 24.10 -28.75
CA GLY A 683 9.65 25.55 -28.97
C GLY A 683 9.57 25.92 -30.46
N THR A 684 10.52 26.71 -30.96
CA THR A 684 10.57 27.12 -32.38
C THR A 684 10.85 25.96 -33.33
N SER A 685 11.48 24.87 -32.87
CA SER A 685 11.75 23.67 -33.69
C SER A 685 10.50 22.83 -33.95
N ALA A 686 9.38 23.10 -33.26
CA ALA A 686 8.10 22.43 -33.49
C ALA A 686 7.58 22.63 -34.93
N ALA A 687 7.78 23.84 -35.50
CA ALA A 687 7.32 24.17 -36.84
C ALA A 687 7.94 23.28 -37.94
N GLU A 688 9.18 22.82 -37.74
CA GLU A 688 9.84 21.90 -38.69
C GLU A 688 9.22 20.50 -38.65
N VAL A 689 8.78 20.04 -37.47
CA VAL A 689 8.08 18.76 -37.31
C VAL A 689 6.68 18.86 -37.94
N GLU A 690 5.96 19.95 -37.66
CA GLU A 690 4.65 20.23 -38.28
C GLU A 690 4.71 20.25 -39.80
N GLY A 691 5.73 20.90 -40.38
CA GLY A 691 5.91 20.93 -41.84
C GLY A 691 6.17 19.55 -42.47
N ALA A 692 6.66 18.59 -41.69
CA ALA A 692 7.01 17.25 -42.17
C ALA A 692 5.83 16.25 -42.17
N PHE A 693 4.72 16.56 -41.50
CA PHE A 693 3.57 15.67 -41.34
C PHE A 693 2.27 16.36 -41.72
N SER A 694 1.29 15.59 -42.17
CA SER A 694 -0.08 16.08 -42.36
C SER A 694 -0.84 15.96 -41.04
N LEU A 695 -0.50 16.82 -40.08
CA LEU A 695 -1.05 16.80 -38.71
C LEU A 695 -2.48 17.33 -38.60
#